data_AF-A0A535ETV8-F1
#
_entry.id   AF-A0A535ETV8-F1
#
_cell.length_a   1.000
_cell.length_b   1.000
_cell.length_c   1.000
_cell.angle_alpha   90.00
_cell.angle_beta   90.00
_cell.angle_gamma   90.00
#
_symmetry.space_group_name_H-M   'P 1'
#
loop_
_entity.id
_entity.type
_entity.pdbx_description
1 polymer ?
#
loop_
_entity_poly.entity_id
_entity_poly.type
_entity_poly.pdbx_seq_one_letter_code
_entity_poly.pdbx_strand_id
1 'polypeptide(L)'
;MRIAVYENLPPGGALRASFELGRQLLQRGHTLDLFRLSTYAEKGPFDLAPLIGSVRVESYRPALGLLDARLSAGRLGPRSLTAFGALRRAHRRLAAQIRAGGYDAVLLHPDGMTQAPYALRWLDGLRTVYYCQEPPRFATERAILDRHRRRLASSPFPIGLARLVEDRLVSPRLIQEDRASVAHATVIAVNSVYSRERAWAAYQREALVVHLGVDADRFQPASDQVARAEVLSVGSPAAAKGHDQVIEALALLPAASRPALRVVLGRGERSDLAELAAARGVTLEIEAGLGEAELARCYQRALATVCAARLEPFGLTAIESLACATPVVAIREAGYRDSVEDGVNGFLTDPEPAALAEAVGRLCSDSHLARRLGRAVGARRRALGGDPDRPRLTAAAVRNTIRAVPGILAAGIAKGGIRMRLKKRFLFGLLVIAAGALLPSQAAAAAPVSLVSWGLDSPRGIAFYHDRLAVAEAGHGGTDCHFIPNGPPFPFCIGNSSQISWVSKSNPGVPDPFVTGLFSVSAGPEGVLGASGLSVRDGRLYAILGSTPQEGFGNPLAEKQSGHLLSINPNNGKFKSVASVGESDFNYTLQFTQPTPGVYSPGTQEHDANPNGVLATDHGWLVADSGANTLSFVNREGDVSVLQYFAWRDPNPDNFPSDDVPTCVTRSDEAIWVGTLAGHLYRVDDGGVTQVVPKDSAGNGLLTHVTGCTADSRGNLYLVNMFGPGIPFASQSFFFGNVVKYNSESGKGSVLASSVDNPILILPYMPTIGPDGNLYVTAGAICPADGSFQGGGPFNPCLAGGKPGGKVVKITLPHQDD
;
A
#
# COMPACT_ATOMS: atom_id res chain seq x y z
N MET A 1 -7.05 -28.44 -15.21
CA MET A 1 -6.27 -27.48 -16.04
C MET A 1 -4.84 -27.97 -16.11
N ARG A 2 -4.20 -27.74 -17.25
CA ARG A 2 -2.78 -27.99 -17.48
C ARG A 2 -2.01 -26.68 -17.35
N ILE A 3 -1.08 -26.63 -16.41
CA ILE A 3 -0.39 -25.40 -15.99
C ILE A 3 1.11 -25.55 -16.25
N ALA A 4 1.70 -24.59 -16.95
CA ALA A 4 3.16 -24.49 -17.02
C ALA A 4 3.68 -23.74 -15.79
N VAL A 5 4.59 -24.34 -15.03
CA VAL A 5 5.24 -23.70 -13.88
C VAL A 5 6.66 -23.34 -14.28
N TYR A 6 7.02 -22.07 -14.18
CA TYR A 6 8.41 -21.63 -14.35
C TYR A 6 9.03 -21.33 -12.98
N GLU A 7 10.22 -21.87 -12.73
CA GLU A 7 11.02 -21.51 -11.55
C GLU A 7 12.52 -21.43 -11.86
N ASN A 8 13.19 -20.43 -11.29
CA ASN A 8 14.65 -20.35 -11.25
C ASN A 8 15.11 -19.76 -9.91
N LEU A 9 14.78 -20.46 -8.81
CA LEU A 9 15.01 -19.98 -7.45
C LEU A 9 16.19 -20.69 -6.75
N PRO A 10 16.99 -19.98 -5.95
CA PRO A 10 17.96 -20.60 -5.04
C PRO A 10 17.25 -21.28 -3.85
N PRO A 11 17.94 -22.16 -3.09
CA PRO A 11 17.40 -22.74 -1.86
C PRO A 11 16.93 -21.66 -0.86
N GLY A 12 15.74 -21.84 -0.30
CA GLY A 12 15.16 -20.97 0.72
C GLY A 12 13.63 -20.92 0.67
N GLY A 13 13.03 -19.99 1.42
CA GLY A 13 11.58 -19.85 1.53
C GLY A 13 10.88 -19.65 0.18
N ALA A 14 11.54 -19.02 -0.79
CA ALA A 14 10.96 -18.82 -2.11
C ALA A 14 10.77 -20.12 -2.90
N LEU A 15 11.79 -20.98 -2.88
CA LEU A 15 11.72 -22.28 -3.51
C LEU A 15 10.71 -23.17 -2.79
N ARG A 16 10.67 -23.12 -1.46
CA ARG A 16 9.65 -23.83 -0.68
C ARG A 16 8.22 -23.38 -1.02
N ALA A 17 7.99 -22.08 -1.19
CA ALA A 17 6.70 -21.58 -1.61
C ALA A 17 6.30 -22.07 -3.02
N SER A 18 7.24 -22.10 -3.97
CA SER A 18 7.03 -22.72 -5.31
C SER A 18 6.62 -24.19 -5.19
N PHE A 19 7.36 -24.94 -4.37
CA PHE A 19 7.12 -26.36 -4.12
C PHE A 19 5.73 -26.62 -3.50
N GLU A 20 5.38 -25.94 -2.41
CA GLU A 20 4.10 -26.16 -1.72
C GLU A 20 2.90 -25.74 -2.58
N LEU A 21 3.03 -24.63 -3.32
CA LEU A 21 2.00 -24.20 -4.26
C LEU A 21 1.80 -25.24 -5.37
N GLY A 22 2.89 -25.73 -5.97
CA GLY A 22 2.84 -26.81 -6.96
C GLY A 22 2.20 -28.09 -6.41
N ARG A 23 2.61 -28.53 -5.22
CA ARG A 23 2.06 -29.71 -4.54
C ARG A 23 0.55 -29.57 -4.31
N GLN A 24 0.08 -28.41 -3.83
CA GLN A 24 -1.35 -28.17 -3.63
C GLN A 24 -2.16 -28.11 -4.93
N LEU A 25 -1.57 -27.63 -6.02
CA LEU A 25 -2.22 -27.66 -7.33
C LEU A 25 -2.40 -29.10 -7.84
N LEU A 26 -1.37 -29.95 -7.67
CA LEU A 26 -1.46 -31.38 -8.01
C LEU A 26 -2.54 -32.09 -7.19
N GLN A 27 -2.61 -31.84 -5.87
CA GLN A 27 -3.63 -32.40 -4.99
C GLN A 27 -5.06 -32.00 -5.38
N ARG A 28 -5.24 -30.84 -6.01
CA ARG A 28 -6.53 -30.38 -6.54
C ARG A 28 -6.85 -30.90 -7.95
N GLY A 29 -6.07 -31.83 -8.48
CA GLY A 29 -6.31 -32.48 -9.77
C GLY A 29 -5.82 -31.66 -10.98
N HIS A 30 -4.94 -30.68 -10.79
CA HIS A 30 -4.28 -30.00 -11.90
C HIS A 30 -3.09 -30.81 -12.41
N THR A 31 -2.79 -30.69 -13.70
CA THR A 31 -1.56 -31.23 -14.29
C THR A 31 -0.55 -30.11 -14.45
N LEU A 32 0.68 -30.33 -14.00
CA LEU A 32 1.76 -29.35 -14.05
C LEU A 32 2.87 -29.84 -14.98
N ASP A 33 3.46 -28.94 -15.76
CA ASP A 33 4.74 -29.16 -16.44
C ASP A 33 5.73 -28.10 -15.93
N LEU A 34 6.92 -28.54 -15.50
CA LEU A 34 7.94 -27.68 -14.89
C LEU A 34 8.95 -27.19 -15.91
N PHE A 35 9.20 -25.89 -15.95
CA PHE A 35 10.19 -25.23 -16.79
C PHE A 35 11.23 -24.54 -15.91
N ARG A 36 12.52 -24.82 -16.14
CA ARG A 36 13.61 -24.23 -15.35
C ARG A 36 14.84 -23.93 -16.18
N LEU A 37 15.70 -23.06 -15.66
CA LEU A 37 17.05 -22.85 -16.18
C LEU A 37 18.05 -23.79 -15.49
N SER A 38 19.18 -24.07 -16.14
CA SER A 38 20.27 -24.88 -15.59
C SER A 38 21.07 -24.19 -14.46
N THR A 39 20.66 -23.02 -14.00
CA THR A 39 21.42 -22.14 -13.08
C THR A 39 21.52 -22.67 -11.65
N TYR A 40 20.46 -23.30 -11.15
CA TYR A 40 20.40 -23.84 -9.79
C TYR A 40 20.20 -25.36 -9.87
N ALA A 41 21.30 -26.11 -9.76
CA ALA A 41 21.30 -27.57 -9.87
C ALA A 41 20.84 -28.27 -8.58
N GLU A 42 21.12 -27.69 -7.40
CA GLU A 42 20.74 -28.25 -6.11
C GLU A 42 19.47 -27.57 -5.57
N LYS A 43 18.37 -28.34 -5.52
CA LYS A 43 17.07 -27.87 -5.03
C LYS A 43 16.70 -28.42 -3.64
N GLY A 44 17.46 -29.39 -3.14
CA GLY A 44 17.25 -30.00 -1.84
C GLY A 44 15.86 -30.63 -1.71
N PRO A 45 15.22 -30.59 -0.53
CA PRO A 45 13.95 -31.28 -0.28
C PRO A 45 12.73 -30.61 -0.94
N PHE A 46 12.89 -29.41 -1.51
CA PHE A 46 11.81 -28.63 -2.12
C PHE A 46 11.91 -28.62 -3.66
N ASP A 47 12.38 -29.71 -4.28
CA ASP A 47 12.30 -29.88 -5.73
C ASP A 47 10.91 -30.38 -6.11
N LEU A 48 10.23 -29.64 -6.99
CA LEU A 48 8.91 -30.02 -7.50
C LEU A 48 9.01 -31.10 -8.58
N ALA A 49 10.18 -31.28 -9.21
CA ALA A 49 10.40 -32.22 -10.31
C ALA A 49 9.93 -33.67 -10.04
N PRO A 50 10.17 -34.28 -8.85
CA PRO A 50 9.73 -35.65 -8.57
C PRO A 50 8.21 -35.83 -8.52
N LEU A 51 7.45 -34.74 -8.32
CA LEU A 51 5.99 -34.75 -8.24
C LEU A 51 5.33 -34.51 -9.61
N ILE A 52 6.13 -34.25 -10.66
CA ILE A 52 5.66 -33.81 -11.97
C ILE A 52 6.16 -34.73 -13.08
N GLY A 53 5.27 -35.12 -14.00
CA GLY A 53 5.60 -36.02 -15.11
C GLY A 53 6.43 -35.39 -16.25
N SER A 54 6.49 -34.06 -16.37
CA SER A 54 7.25 -33.36 -17.41
C SER A 54 8.10 -32.22 -16.85
N VAL A 55 9.42 -32.34 -17.00
CA VAL A 55 10.39 -31.32 -16.58
C VAL A 55 11.25 -30.91 -17.78
N ARG A 56 11.25 -29.63 -18.11
CA ARG A 56 12.03 -29.04 -19.19
C ARG A 56 13.10 -28.12 -18.62
N VAL A 57 14.34 -28.44 -18.92
CA VAL A 57 15.51 -27.67 -18.48
C VAL A 57 16.13 -26.96 -19.66
N GLU A 58 16.09 -25.63 -19.64
CA GLU A 58 16.74 -24.79 -20.64
C GLU A 58 18.16 -24.47 -20.20
N SER A 59 19.13 -24.78 -21.07
CA SER A 59 20.55 -24.52 -20.77
C SER A 59 20.84 -23.02 -20.80
N TYR A 60 21.39 -22.52 -19.70
CA TYR A 60 21.90 -21.16 -19.57
C TYR A 60 23.39 -21.19 -19.23
N ARG A 61 24.20 -20.53 -20.08
CA ARG A 61 25.64 -20.30 -19.88
C ARG A 61 25.96 -18.85 -20.23
N PRO A 62 26.51 -18.04 -19.30
CA PRO A 62 26.98 -16.69 -19.61
C PRO A 62 28.20 -16.75 -20.55
N ALA A 63 28.45 -15.66 -21.29
CA ALA A 63 29.45 -15.62 -22.36
C ALA A 63 30.92 -15.67 -21.89
N LEU A 64 31.21 -15.32 -20.63
CA LEU A 64 32.56 -15.30 -20.04
C LEU A 64 32.61 -16.17 -18.77
N GLY A 65 32.60 -17.50 -18.97
CA GLY A 65 32.33 -18.50 -17.94
C GLY A 65 33.33 -18.66 -16.77
N LEU A 66 34.46 -17.94 -16.72
CA LEU A 66 35.48 -18.09 -15.65
C LEU A 66 35.43 -16.98 -14.58
N LEU A 67 35.00 -15.77 -14.92
CA LEU A 67 34.84 -14.67 -13.95
C LEU A 67 33.46 -14.71 -13.28
N ASP A 68 32.42 -15.17 -13.98
CA ASP A 68 31.03 -15.19 -13.51
C ASP A 68 30.68 -16.37 -12.57
N ALA A 69 31.29 -17.54 -12.74
CA ALA A 69 30.93 -18.75 -11.99
C ALA A 69 31.38 -18.73 -10.51
N ARG A 70 32.36 -17.88 -10.16
CA ARG A 70 32.76 -17.62 -8.76
C ARG A 70 32.03 -16.41 -8.16
N LEU A 71 31.30 -15.65 -8.97
CA LEU A 71 30.47 -14.50 -8.56
C LEU A 71 29.04 -14.90 -8.18
N SER A 72 28.63 -16.14 -8.48
CA SER A 72 27.26 -16.65 -8.34
C SER A 72 26.89 -17.23 -6.96
N ALA A 73 27.77 -17.13 -5.97
CA ALA A 73 27.50 -17.59 -4.60
C ALA A 73 26.82 -16.48 -3.76
N GLY A 74 25.55 -16.18 -4.04
CA GLY A 74 24.75 -15.26 -3.23
C GLY A 74 23.32 -15.08 -3.73
N ARG A 75 22.41 -14.65 -2.84
CA ARG A 75 21.01 -14.27 -3.16
C ARG A 75 20.86 -13.13 -4.19
N LEU A 76 21.97 -12.51 -4.59
CA LEU A 76 22.07 -11.45 -5.58
C LEU A 76 23.01 -11.95 -6.67
N GLY A 77 22.50 -12.81 -7.58
CA GLY A 77 23.28 -13.49 -8.63
C GLY A 77 24.18 -12.56 -9.46
N PRO A 78 25.09 -13.11 -10.30
CA PRO A 78 26.15 -12.34 -10.92
C PRO A 78 25.56 -11.24 -11.81
N ARG A 79 25.73 -10.00 -11.35
CA ARG A 79 25.29 -8.76 -11.99
C ARG A 79 26.25 -8.39 -13.11
N SER A 80 26.41 -9.27 -14.10
CA SER A 80 27.23 -8.94 -15.26
C SER A 80 26.39 -8.42 -16.42
N LEU A 81 26.91 -7.41 -17.13
CA LEU A 81 26.34 -6.96 -18.41
C LEU A 81 26.23 -8.09 -19.43
N THR A 82 27.08 -9.12 -19.32
CA THR A 82 27.10 -10.26 -20.24
C THR A 82 25.98 -11.26 -20.01
N ALA A 83 25.32 -11.23 -18.84
CA ALA A 83 24.24 -12.15 -18.47
C ALA A 83 22.94 -11.87 -19.25
N PHE A 84 22.61 -10.60 -19.47
CA PHE A 84 21.34 -10.15 -20.05
C PHE A 84 21.01 -10.80 -21.40
N GLY A 85 21.94 -10.76 -22.35
CA GLY A 85 21.70 -11.23 -23.72
C GLY A 85 21.52 -12.75 -23.79
N ALA A 86 22.34 -13.50 -23.06
CA ALA A 86 22.26 -14.95 -22.98
C ALA A 86 20.95 -15.40 -22.29
N LEU A 87 20.59 -14.73 -21.20
CA LEU A 87 19.38 -15.02 -20.44
C LEU A 87 18.12 -14.71 -21.25
N ARG A 88 18.10 -13.56 -21.95
CA ARG A 88 17.00 -13.18 -22.85
C ARG A 88 16.78 -14.23 -23.94
N ARG A 89 17.84 -14.79 -24.52
CA ARG A 89 17.75 -15.87 -25.52
C ARG A 89 17.21 -17.18 -24.93
N ALA A 90 17.67 -17.56 -23.73
CA ALA A 90 17.21 -18.76 -23.03
C ALA A 90 15.71 -18.65 -22.71
N HIS A 91 15.29 -17.54 -22.08
CA HIS A 91 13.88 -17.29 -21.79
C HIS A 91 12.99 -17.20 -23.03
N ARG A 92 13.49 -16.68 -24.15
CA ARG A 92 12.73 -16.69 -25.41
C ARG A 92 12.48 -18.10 -25.94
N ARG A 93 13.47 -19.00 -25.84
CA ARG A 93 13.30 -20.42 -26.22
C ARG A 93 12.35 -21.14 -25.25
N LEU A 94 12.48 -20.87 -23.96
CA LEU A 94 11.60 -21.41 -22.94
C LEU A 94 10.15 -20.96 -23.17
N ALA A 95 9.91 -19.68 -23.43
CA ALA A 95 8.58 -19.16 -23.75
C ALA A 95 8.01 -19.80 -25.03
N ALA A 96 8.83 -20.02 -26.07
CA ALA A 96 8.38 -20.73 -27.28
C ALA A 96 7.95 -22.17 -26.98
N GLN A 97 8.66 -22.89 -26.09
CA GLN A 97 8.27 -24.23 -25.64
C GLN A 97 6.96 -24.20 -24.84
N ILE A 98 6.77 -23.21 -23.97
CA ILE A 98 5.51 -23.03 -23.22
C ILE A 98 4.35 -22.81 -24.20
N ARG A 99 4.49 -21.90 -25.17
CA ARG A 99 3.44 -21.64 -26.17
C ARG A 99 3.07 -22.88 -26.98
N ALA A 100 4.06 -23.68 -27.37
CA ALA A 100 3.82 -24.92 -28.10
C ALA A 100 3.14 -26.01 -27.26
N GLY A 101 3.16 -25.90 -25.93
CA GLY A 101 2.62 -26.90 -25.02
C GLY A 101 1.10 -26.85 -24.81
N GLY A 102 0.41 -25.79 -25.23
CA GLY A 102 -1.05 -25.67 -25.13
C GLY A 102 -1.58 -25.64 -23.68
N TYR A 103 -0.94 -24.85 -22.82
CA TYR A 103 -1.31 -24.71 -21.41
C TYR A 103 -2.51 -23.78 -21.20
N ASP A 104 -3.35 -24.10 -20.20
CA ASP A 104 -4.49 -23.26 -19.80
C ASP A 104 -4.03 -21.98 -19.06
N ALA A 105 -2.91 -22.09 -18.34
CA ALA A 105 -2.29 -21.01 -17.57
C ALA A 105 -0.78 -21.25 -17.42
N VAL A 106 -0.07 -20.17 -17.12
CA VAL A 106 1.37 -20.20 -16.82
C VAL A 106 1.60 -19.53 -15.48
N LEU A 107 2.17 -20.26 -14.52
CA LEU A 107 2.58 -19.75 -13.22
C LEU A 107 4.09 -19.50 -13.26
N LEU A 108 4.50 -18.25 -13.11
CA LEU A 108 5.90 -17.86 -13.12
C LEU A 108 6.34 -17.41 -11.74
N HIS A 109 7.33 -18.10 -11.18
CA HIS A 109 8.04 -17.67 -9.99
C HIS A 109 9.23 -16.76 -10.35
N PRO A 110 9.81 -16.05 -9.36
CA PRO A 110 10.95 -15.20 -9.62
C PRO A 110 12.14 -15.93 -10.23
N ASP A 111 12.85 -15.21 -11.08
CA ASP A 111 14.12 -15.63 -11.65
C ASP A 111 15.28 -15.10 -10.79
N GLY A 112 16.14 -15.98 -10.30
CA GLY A 112 17.24 -15.62 -9.39
C GLY A 112 18.30 -14.69 -9.99
N MET A 113 18.20 -14.36 -11.28
CA MET A 113 19.10 -13.43 -11.98
C MET A 113 18.44 -12.07 -12.26
N THR A 114 17.15 -12.05 -12.60
CA THR A 114 16.44 -10.85 -13.09
C THR A 114 15.21 -10.45 -12.29
N GLN A 115 14.85 -11.20 -11.25
CA GLN A 115 13.61 -11.08 -10.49
C GLN A 115 12.37 -11.47 -11.31
N ALA A 116 11.90 -10.63 -12.23
CA ALA A 116 10.88 -11.01 -13.19
C ALA A 116 11.51 -11.71 -14.42
N PRO A 117 11.07 -12.92 -14.77
CA PRO A 117 11.64 -13.63 -15.91
C PRO A 117 11.27 -12.94 -17.23
N TYR A 118 12.26 -12.72 -18.10
CA TYR A 118 12.01 -12.24 -19.47
C TYR A 118 10.97 -13.05 -20.24
N ALA A 119 10.76 -14.32 -19.87
CA ALA A 119 9.79 -15.20 -20.51
C ALA A 119 8.39 -14.55 -20.59
N LEU A 120 8.01 -13.74 -19.59
CA LEU A 120 6.76 -12.95 -19.58
C LEU A 120 6.53 -12.19 -20.89
N ARG A 121 7.58 -11.60 -21.48
CA ARG A 121 7.52 -10.77 -22.70
C ARG A 121 7.16 -11.49 -23.98
N TRP A 122 7.11 -12.83 -23.96
CA TRP A 122 6.76 -13.63 -25.14
C TRP A 122 5.60 -14.59 -24.87
N LEU A 123 4.92 -14.43 -23.74
CA LEU A 123 3.75 -15.23 -23.38
C LEU A 123 2.43 -14.48 -23.64
N ASP A 124 2.45 -13.39 -24.41
CA ASP A 124 1.26 -12.62 -24.78
C ASP A 124 0.15 -13.52 -25.35
N GLY A 125 -1.08 -13.33 -24.87
CA GLY A 125 -2.23 -14.15 -25.22
C GLY A 125 -2.39 -15.45 -24.40
N LEU A 126 -1.43 -15.80 -23.53
CA LEU A 126 -1.60 -16.82 -22.51
C LEU A 126 -1.96 -16.17 -21.16
N ARG A 127 -2.67 -16.92 -20.30
CA ARG A 127 -3.02 -16.46 -18.96
C ARG A 127 -1.82 -16.65 -18.03
N THR A 128 -1.09 -15.58 -17.78
CA THR A 128 0.15 -15.61 -16.98
C THR A 128 -0.08 -15.06 -15.58
N VAL A 129 0.35 -15.81 -14.56
CA VAL A 129 0.39 -15.37 -13.16
C VAL A 129 1.84 -15.25 -12.77
N TYR A 130 2.32 -14.02 -12.55
CA TYR A 130 3.64 -13.79 -11.97
C TYR A 130 3.53 -13.73 -10.45
N TYR A 131 3.99 -14.77 -9.77
CA TYR A 131 4.00 -14.85 -8.31
C TYR A 131 5.23 -14.13 -7.74
N CYS A 132 5.14 -12.81 -7.67
CA CYS A 132 6.16 -11.91 -7.16
C CYS A 132 6.23 -11.98 -5.63
N GLN A 133 7.14 -12.80 -5.09
CA GLN A 133 7.27 -12.92 -3.63
C GLN A 133 7.84 -11.67 -2.96
N GLU A 134 8.74 -10.96 -3.64
CA GLU A 134 9.27 -9.66 -3.26
C GLU A 134 9.75 -8.95 -4.55
N PRO A 135 9.51 -7.64 -4.73
CA PRO A 135 10.16 -6.88 -5.80
C PRO A 135 11.68 -6.74 -5.56
N PRO A 136 12.46 -6.22 -6.53
CA PRO A 136 13.90 -6.04 -6.37
C PRO A 136 14.24 -5.13 -5.17
N ARG A 137 14.57 -5.73 -4.03
CA ARG A 137 14.76 -4.99 -2.76
C ARG A 137 15.81 -3.89 -2.84
N PHE A 138 16.88 -4.10 -3.60
CA PHE A 138 17.94 -3.11 -3.79
C PHE A 138 17.47 -1.84 -4.54
N ALA A 139 16.35 -1.89 -5.25
CA ALA A 139 15.74 -0.71 -5.87
C ALA A 139 15.10 0.21 -4.82
N THR A 140 14.64 -0.38 -3.73
CA THR A 140 13.79 0.31 -2.75
C THR A 140 14.43 0.42 -1.35
N GLU A 141 15.47 -0.36 -1.07
CA GLU A 141 16.15 -0.44 0.22
C GLU A 141 17.63 -0.09 0.06
N ARG A 142 17.96 1.19 0.22
CA ARG A 142 19.32 1.72 0.04
C ARG A 142 20.37 1.02 0.91
N ALA A 143 19.99 0.65 2.14
CA ALA A 143 20.85 -0.09 3.06
C ALA A 143 21.32 -1.45 2.51
N ILE A 144 20.47 -2.16 1.74
CA ILE A 144 20.83 -3.43 1.09
C ILE A 144 21.85 -3.17 -0.03
N LEU A 145 21.61 -2.15 -0.85
CA LEU A 145 22.51 -1.78 -1.93
C LEU A 145 23.88 -1.32 -1.38
N ASP A 146 23.89 -0.54 -0.31
CA ASP A 146 25.13 -0.06 0.31
C ASP A 146 25.93 -1.18 0.97
N ARG A 147 25.25 -2.12 1.65
CA ARG A 147 25.90 -3.33 2.19
C ARG A 147 26.51 -4.17 1.06
N HIS A 148 25.79 -4.34 -0.04
CA HIS A 148 26.31 -5.04 -1.21
C HIS A 148 27.55 -4.34 -1.79
N ARG A 149 27.49 -3.03 -2.01
CA ARG A 149 28.61 -2.24 -2.56
C ARG A 149 29.82 -2.24 -1.63
N ARG A 150 29.63 -2.19 -0.30
CA ARG A 150 30.73 -2.37 0.67
C ARG A 150 31.41 -3.72 0.53
N ARG A 151 30.65 -4.80 0.34
CA ARG A 151 31.20 -6.14 0.08
C ARG A 151 31.94 -6.24 -1.25
N LEU A 152 31.48 -5.54 -2.28
CA LEU A 152 32.22 -5.45 -3.54
C LEU A 152 33.53 -4.67 -3.35
N ALA A 153 33.48 -3.55 -2.62
CA ALA A 153 34.63 -2.71 -2.31
C ALA A 153 35.69 -3.44 -1.45
N SER A 154 35.30 -4.39 -0.61
CA SER A 154 36.22 -5.21 0.18
C SER A 154 36.95 -6.28 -0.65
N SER A 155 36.65 -6.42 -1.95
CA SER A 155 37.41 -7.29 -2.85
C SER A 155 38.76 -6.66 -3.21
N PRO A 156 39.83 -7.46 -3.47
CA PRO A 156 41.14 -6.94 -3.81
C PRO A 156 41.12 -5.99 -5.01
N PHE A 157 41.96 -4.95 -4.98
CA PHE A 157 42.19 -4.09 -6.14
C PHE A 157 42.90 -4.86 -7.26
N PRO A 158 42.55 -4.68 -8.55
CA PRO A 158 41.53 -3.78 -9.11
C PRO A 158 40.12 -4.38 -9.25
N ILE A 159 39.93 -5.64 -8.83
CA ILE A 159 38.70 -6.40 -9.03
C ILE A 159 37.50 -5.75 -8.33
N GLY A 160 37.68 -5.25 -7.11
CA GLY A 160 36.62 -4.56 -6.37
C GLY A 160 36.11 -3.29 -7.07
N LEU A 161 37.03 -2.51 -7.65
CA LEU A 161 36.69 -1.30 -8.39
C LEU A 161 35.94 -1.63 -9.70
N ALA A 162 36.42 -2.62 -10.46
CA ALA A 162 35.73 -3.07 -11.67
C ALA A 162 34.30 -3.55 -11.37
N ARG A 163 34.11 -4.29 -10.28
CA ARG A 163 32.78 -4.76 -9.84
C ARG A 163 31.86 -3.63 -9.41
N LEU A 164 32.37 -2.58 -8.77
CA LEU A 164 31.58 -1.40 -8.40
C LEU A 164 31.12 -0.61 -9.61
N VAL A 165 31.99 -0.47 -10.62
CA VAL A 165 31.65 0.18 -11.90
C VAL A 165 30.57 -0.62 -12.62
N GLU A 166 30.74 -1.95 -12.70
CA GLU A 166 29.75 -2.83 -13.32
C GLU A 166 28.40 -2.78 -12.57
N ASP A 167 28.38 -2.83 -11.23
CA ASP A 167 27.17 -2.73 -10.42
C ASP A 167 26.40 -1.42 -10.66
N ARG A 168 27.11 -0.29 -10.84
CA ARG A 168 26.49 1.01 -11.16
C ARG A 168 25.79 1.01 -12.52
N LEU A 169 26.29 0.25 -13.49
CA LEU A 169 25.69 0.13 -14.82
C LEU A 169 24.56 -0.92 -14.83
N VAL A 170 24.74 -2.02 -14.11
CA VAL A 170 23.83 -3.17 -14.16
C VAL A 170 22.60 -2.97 -13.26
N SER A 171 22.74 -2.35 -12.09
CA SER A 171 21.62 -2.19 -11.15
C SER A 171 20.43 -1.41 -11.74
N PRO A 172 20.59 -0.22 -12.37
CA PRO A 172 19.48 0.48 -12.99
C PRO A 172 18.85 -0.32 -14.14
N ARG A 173 19.70 -1.00 -14.92
CA ARG A 173 19.25 -1.85 -16.03
C ARG A 173 18.43 -3.04 -15.54
N LEU A 174 18.83 -3.70 -14.45
CA LEU A 174 18.05 -4.79 -13.85
C LEU A 174 16.65 -4.31 -13.45
N ILE A 175 16.53 -3.15 -12.81
CA ILE A 175 15.22 -2.58 -12.40
C ILE A 175 14.37 -2.28 -13.64
N GLN A 176 14.96 -1.70 -14.68
CA GLN A 176 14.25 -1.41 -15.92
C GLN A 176 13.77 -2.70 -16.61
N GLU A 177 14.65 -3.71 -16.69
CA GLU A 177 14.34 -4.98 -17.34
C GLU A 177 13.32 -5.82 -16.55
N ASP A 178 13.35 -5.74 -15.23
CA ASP A 178 12.36 -6.35 -14.33
C ASP A 178 10.98 -5.72 -14.57
N ARG A 179 10.85 -4.39 -14.45
CA ARG A 179 9.62 -3.64 -14.75
C ARG A 179 9.07 -3.95 -16.14
N ALA A 180 9.92 -3.93 -17.15
CA ALA A 180 9.53 -4.22 -18.53
C ALA A 180 9.08 -5.68 -18.73
N SER A 181 9.50 -6.63 -17.90
CA SER A 181 8.98 -8.00 -17.96
C SER A 181 7.66 -8.13 -17.22
N VAL A 182 7.53 -7.51 -16.04
CA VAL A 182 6.28 -7.50 -15.25
C VAL A 182 5.12 -6.88 -16.03
N ALA A 183 5.36 -5.88 -16.88
CA ALA A 183 4.34 -5.26 -17.72
C ALA A 183 3.54 -6.26 -18.60
N HIS A 184 4.12 -7.41 -18.93
CA HIS A 184 3.47 -8.46 -19.73
C HIS A 184 2.73 -9.52 -18.90
N ALA A 185 2.83 -9.49 -17.56
CA ALA A 185 2.08 -10.42 -16.72
C ALA A 185 0.57 -10.10 -16.77
N THR A 186 -0.27 -11.11 -16.97
CA THR A 186 -1.74 -10.94 -16.92
C THR A 186 -2.17 -10.58 -15.50
N VAL A 187 -1.64 -11.31 -14.51
CA VAL A 187 -1.89 -11.08 -13.08
C VAL A 187 -0.56 -11.09 -12.34
N ILE A 188 -0.41 -10.19 -11.37
CA ILE A 188 0.66 -10.22 -10.37
C ILE A 188 0.05 -10.78 -9.09
N ALA A 189 0.68 -11.79 -8.50
CA ALA A 189 0.32 -12.32 -7.19
C ALA A 189 1.49 -12.12 -6.22
N VAL A 190 1.20 -11.79 -4.98
CA VAL A 190 2.18 -11.50 -3.91
C VAL A 190 1.81 -12.27 -2.65
N ASN A 191 2.77 -12.45 -1.73
CA ASN A 191 2.55 -13.28 -0.54
C ASN A 191 1.85 -12.57 0.64
N SER A 192 1.81 -11.24 0.66
CA SER A 192 1.34 -10.43 1.81
C SER A 192 0.77 -9.10 1.36
N VAL A 193 0.05 -8.43 2.26
CA VAL A 193 -0.38 -7.03 2.09
C VAL A 193 0.84 -6.13 1.94
N TYR A 194 1.87 -6.35 2.76
CA TYR A 194 3.14 -5.63 2.63
C TYR A 194 3.77 -5.80 1.24
N SER A 195 3.85 -7.02 0.71
CA SER A 195 4.42 -7.26 -0.62
C SER A 195 3.55 -6.68 -1.73
N ARG A 196 2.23 -6.53 -1.55
CA ARG A 196 1.36 -5.77 -2.46
C ARG A 196 1.76 -4.30 -2.50
N GLU A 197 1.95 -3.67 -1.35
CA GLU A 197 2.43 -2.27 -1.26
C GLU A 197 3.79 -2.12 -1.97
N ARG A 198 4.71 -3.07 -1.76
CA ARG A 198 6.02 -3.07 -2.44
C ARG A 198 5.88 -3.25 -3.96
N ALA A 199 5.00 -4.15 -4.40
CA ALA A 199 4.75 -4.38 -5.82
C ALA A 199 4.14 -3.15 -6.49
N TRP A 200 3.21 -2.45 -5.83
CA TRP A 200 2.68 -1.18 -6.30
C TRP A 200 3.80 -0.13 -6.44
N ALA A 201 4.60 0.07 -5.39
CA ALA A 201 5.73 1.01 -5.44
C ALA A 201 6.75 0.65 -6.54
N ALA A 202 7.00 -0.64 -6.78
CA ALA A 202 7.96 -1.09 -7.77
C ALA A 202 7.42 -1.03 -9.21
N TYR A 203 6.15 -1.38 -9.43
CA TYR A 203 5.61 -1.68 -10.76
C TYR A 203 4.44 -0.79 -11.19
N GLN A 204 3.82 -0.05 -10.27
CA GLN A 204 2.59 0.73 -10.51
C GLN A 204 1.46 -0.14 -11.10
N ARG A 205 1.34 -1.36 -10.58
CA ARG A 205 0.32 -2.34 -10.97
C ARG A 205 -0.24 -3.02 -9.74
N GLU A 206 -1.55 -3.23 -9.74
CA GLU A 206 -2.21 -3.98 -8.68
C GLU A 206 -1.72 -5.43 -8.61
N ALA A 207 -1.67 -5.95 -7.39
CA ALA A 207 -1.24 -7.31 -7.11
C ALA A 207 -2.20 -8.02 -6.17
N LEU A 208 -2.59 -9.24 -6.55
CA LEU A 208 -3.43 -10.10 -5.73
C LEU A 208 -2.63 -10.62 -4.53
N VAL A 209 -3.14 -10.42 -3.32
CA VAL A 209 -2.55 -11.03 -2.12
C VAL A 209 -2.96 -12.50 -2.03
N VAL A 210 -1.97 -13.37 -2.04
CA VAL A 210 -2.09 -14.81 -1.91
C VAL A 210 -1.16 -15.26 -0.80
N HIS A 211 -1.71 -15.40 0.40
CA HIS A 211 -0.93 -15.76 1.59
C HIS A 211 -0.25 -17.13 1.43
N LEU A 212 0.97 -17.26 1.96
CA LEU A 212 1.65 -18.55 2.02
C LEU A 212 0.96 -19.45 3.05
N GLY A 213 0.93 -20.74 2.74
CA GLY A 213 0.46 -21.78 3.66
C GLY A 213 1.61 -22.44 4.43
N VAL A 214 1.23 -23.22 5.44
CA VAL A 214 2.12 -24.10 6.20
C VAL A 214 1.70 -25.55 5.95
N ASP A 215 2.67 -26.47 5.88
CA ASP A 215 2.37 -27.90 5.83
C ASP A 215 1.87 -28.36 7.21
N ALA A 216 0.56 -28.51 7.26
CA ALA A 216 -0.18 -28.68 8.49
C ALA A 216 -0.17 -30.13 9.02
N ASP A 217 0.43 -31.06 8.26
CA ASP A 217 0.74 -32.43 8.69
C ASP A 217 2.11 -32.50 9.38
N ARG A 218 3.03 -31.60 9.00
CA ARG A 218 4.38 -31.50 9.57
C ARG A 218 4.43 -30.57 10.78
N PHE A 219 3.85 -29.39 10.63
CA PHE A 219 3.74 -28.39 11.68
C PHE A 219 2.35 -28.49 12.28
N GLN A 220 2.28 -29.20 13.40
CA GLN A 220 1.05 -29.41 14.15
C GLN A 220 1.37 -29.46 15.65
N PRO A 221 0.37 -29.22 16.51
CA PRO A 221 0.57 -29.30 17.96
C PRO A 221 1.01 -30.72 18.36
N ALA A 222 1.91 -30.82 19.35
CA ALA A 222 2.23 -32.10 19.98
C ALA A 222 1.08 -32.54 20.90
N SER A 223 0.82 -33.85 20.98
CA SER A 223 -0.25 -34.45 21.79
C SER A 223 -0.04 -34.33 23.30
N ASP A 224 1.20 -34.13 23.75
CA ASP A 224 1.64 -34.53 25.09
C ASP A 224 2.78 -33.66 25.68
N GLN A 225 2.96 -32.41 25.24
CA GLN A 225 4.09 -31.57 25.72
C GLN A 225 3.77 -30.50 26.76
N VAL A 226 4.67 -30.41 27.73
CA VAL A 226 4.89 -29.26 28.63
C VAL A 226 5.88 -28.32 27.92
N ALA A 227 5.46 -27.08 27.67
CA ALA A 227 6.34 -26.05 27.10
C ALA A 227 7.58 -25.88 27.99
N ARG A 228 8.77 -25.81 27.39
CA ARG A 228 9.99 -25.45 28.12
C ARG A 228 10.03 -23.95 28.32
N ALA A 229 10.74 -23.49 29.37
CA ALA A 229 11.08 -22.08 29.56
C ALA A 229 12.19 -21.62 28.58
N GLU A 230 12.01 -21.93 27.29
CA GLU A 230 12.92 -21.58 26.19
C GLU A 230 12.17 -20.73 25.16
N VAL A 231 12.83 -19.68 24.67
CA VAL A 231 12.35 -18.86 23.55
C VAL A 231 13.10 -19.25 22.29
N LEU A 232 12.39 -19.26 21.15
CA LEU A 232 12.95 -19.67 19.87
C LEU A 232 13.11 -18.47 18.93
N SER A 233 14.23 -18.43 18.19
CA SER A 233 14.41 -17.54 17.04
C SER A 233 14.87 -18.35 15.83
N VAL A 234 14.17 -18.26 14.70
CA VAL A 234 14.43 -19.09 13.52
C VAL A 234 14.72 -18.23 12.31
N GLY A 235 15.77 -18.54 11.55
CA GLY A 235 16.07 -17.77 10.34
C GLY A 235 17.41 -18.10 9.70
N SER A 236 17.71 -17.40 8.60
CA SER A 236 19.07 -17.40 8.03
C SER A 236 20.03 -16.63 8.94
N PRO A 237 21.34 -16.91 8.92
CA PRO A 237 22.35 -16.18 9.71
C PRO A 237 22.47 -14.68 9.40
N ALA A 238 21.78 -14.13 8.40
CA ALA A 238 21.87 -12.71 8.06
C ALA A 238 21.41 -11.81 9.22
N ALA A 239 22.16 -10.73 9.49
CA ALA A 239 21.80 -9.73 10.52
C ALA A 239 20.38 -9.15 10.35
N ALA A 240 19.85 -9.11 9.12
CA ALA A 240 18.48 -8.66 8.87
C ALA A 240 17.40 -9.56 9.50
N LYS A 241 17.76 -10.75 9.99
CA LYS A 241 16.84 -11.64 10.73
C LYS A 241 16.71 -11.31 12.22
N GLY A 242 17.50 -10.36 12.73
CA GLY A 242 17.32 -9.79 14.07
C GLY A 242 17.62 -10.73 15.23
N HIS A 243 18.38 -11.81 15.04
CA HIS A 243 18.76 -12.73 16.13
C HIS A 243 19.52 -12.03 17.26
N ASP A 244 20.35 -11.04 16.92
CA ASP A 244 21.04 -10.13 17.83
C ASP A 244 20.07 -9.28 18.64
N GLN A 245 19.00 -8.76 18.02
CA GLN A 245 17.96 -8.01 18.73
C GLN A 245 17.21 -8.88 19.75
N VAL A 246 17.00 -10.17 19.44
CA VAL A 246 16.39 -11.11 20.40
C VAL A 246 17.30 -11.31 21.62
N ILE A 247 18.62 -11.41 21.42
CA ILE A 247 19.58 -11.49 22.54
C ILE A 247 19.52 -10.22 23.40
N GLU A 248 19.55 -9.04 22.77
CA GLU A 248 19.45 -7.76 23.48
C GLU A 248 18.13 -7.63 24.24
N ALA A 249 17.02 -8.13 23.69
CA ALA A 249 15.72 -8.12 24.37
C ALA A 249 15.74 -9.00 25.63
N LEU A 250 16.24 -10.23 25.52
CA LEU A 250 16.31 -11.13 26.66
C LEU A 250 17.29 -10.63 27.75
N ALA A 251 18.31 -9.86 27.37
CA ALA A 251 19.24 -9.24 28.30
C ALA A 251 18.56 -8.22 29.24
N LEU A 252 17.42 -7.65 28.84
CA LEU A 252 16.65 -6.71 29.64
C LEU A 252 15.75 -7.39 30.69
N LEU A 253 15.53 -8.70 30.57
CA LEU A 253 14.76 -9.47 31.55
C LEU A 253 15.59 -9.78 32.80
N PRO A 254 14.98 -9.81 34.00
CA PRO A 254 15.65 -10.20 35.23
C PRO A 254 16.26 -11.61 35.12
N ALA A 255 17.50 -11.79 35.59
CA ALA A 255 18.23 -13.05 35.42
C ALA A 255 17.49 -14.28 35.99
N ALA A 256 16.71 -14.11 37.07
CA ALA A 256 15.94 -15.19 37.69
C ALA A 256 14.73 -15.66 36.87
N SER A 257 14.20 -14.83 35.96
CA SER A 257 13.02 -15.12 35.12
C SER A 257 13.33 -15.10 33.62
N ARG A 258 14.61 -14.94 33.25
CA ARG A 258 15.08 -14.90 31.86
C ARG A 258 15.04 -16.30 31.25
N PRO A 259 14.31 -16.53 30.14
CA PRO A 259 14.31 -17.81 29.46
C PRO A 259 15.63 -18.03 28.71
N ALA A 260 16.00 -19.30 28.49
CA ALA A 260 17.08 -19.61 27.56
C ALA A 260 16.64 -19.31 26.11
N LEU A 261 17.58 -18.90 25.27
CA LEU A 261 17.36 -18.63 23.86
C LEU A 261 17.89 -19.80 23.01
N ARG A 262 17.02 -20.35 22.17
CA ARG A 262 17.44 -21.25 21.09
C ARG A 262 17.37 -20.50 19.75
N VAL A 263 18.48 -20.44 19.03
CA VAL A 263 18.54 -19.90 17.67
C VAL A 263 18.71 -21.06 16.70
N VAL A 264 17.72 -21.25 15.82
CA VAL A 264 17.80 -22.22 14.73
C VAL A 264 18.16 -21.49 13.44
N LEU A 265 19.40 -21.67 13.03
CA LEU A 265 19.92 -21.16 11.77
C LEU A 265 19.60 -22.11 10.63
N GLY A 266 19.34 -21.54 9.44
CA GLY A 266 19.34 -22.29 8.19
C GLY A 266 20.74 -22.82 7.85
N ARG A 267 21.21 -22.60 6.61
CA ARG A 267 22.62 -22.87 6.27
C ARG A 267 23.50 -21.68 6.65
N GLY A 268 24.64 -21.95 7.29
CA GLY A 268 25.69 -20.99 7.67
C GLY A 268 25.82 -20.78 9.17
N GLU A 269 26.76 -19.93 9.58
CA GLU A 269 27.16 -19.72 10.98
C GLU A 269 27.15 -18.22 11.35
N ARG A 270 27.00 -17.93 12.65
CA ARG A 270 27.05 -16.60 13.26
C ARG A 270 27.73 -16.68 14.63
N SER A 271 29.05 -16.81 14.65
CA SER A 271 29.84 -16.93 15.88
C SER A 271 29.70 -15.71 16.79
N ASP A 272 29.48 -14.53 16.20
CA ASP A 272 29.26 -13.26 16.92
C ASP A 272 28.05 -13.28 17.86
N LEU A 273 27.04 -14.13 17.60
CA LEU A 273 25.89 -14.27 18.50
C LEU A 273 26.26 -14.91 19.84
N ALA A 274 27.21 -15.84 19.85
CA ALA A 274 27.68 -16.49 21.07
C ALA A 274 28.45 -15.49 21.96
N GLU A 275 29.31 -14.67 21.34
CA GLU A 275 30.03 -13.60 22.03
C GLU A 275 29.07 -12.55 22.61
N LEU A 276 28.07 -12.12 21.81
CA LEU A 276 27.05 -11.18 22.27
C LEU A 276 26.22 -11.75 23.43
N ALA A 277 25.77 -13.00 23.33
CA ALA A 277 25.01 -13.63 24.38
C ALA A 277 25.81 -13.77 25.69
N ALA A 278 27.09 -14.16 25.60
CA ALA A 278 27.98 -14.22 26.75
C ALA A 278 28.16 -12.83 27.40
N ALA A 279 28.38 -11.79 26.60
CA ALA A 279 28.52 -10.41 27.08
C ALA A 279 27.24 -9.87 27.75
N ARG A 280 26.08 -10.37 27.36
CA ARG A 280 24.77 -9.98 27.91
C ARG A 280 24.23 -10.93 28.99
N GLY A 281 24.97 -12.00 29.31
CA GLY A 281 24.54 -13.03 30.27
C GLY A 281 23.28 -13.79 29.82
N VAL A 282 23.08 -13.97 28.51
CA VAL A 282 21.96 -14.72 27.93
C VAL A 282 22.41 -16.15 27.66
N THR A 283 21.70 -17.14 28.21
CA THR A 283 21.93 -18.55 27.88
C THR A 283 21.46 -18.81 26.44
N LEU A 284 22.40 -19.11 25.55
CA LEU A 284 22.15 -19.29 24.12
C LEU A 284 22.55 -20.70 23.66
N GLU A 285 21.66 -21.34 22.91
CA GLU A 285 21.94 -22.54 22.13
C GLU A 285 21.72 -22.24 20.64
N ILE A 286 22.69 -22.58 19.80
CA ILE A 286 22.60 -22.39 18.35
C ILE A 286 22.59 -23.77 17.68
N GLU A 287 21.57 -24.01 16.87
CA GLU A 287 21.47 -25.18 15.99
C GLU A 287 21.46 -24.70 14.54
N ALA A 288 22.01 -25.48 13.62
CA ALA A 288 22.03 -25.14 12.20
C ALA A 288 21.60 -26.32 11.33
N GLY A 289 20.91 -26.03 10.24
CA GLY A 289 20.60 -27.03 9.21
C GLY A 289 19.62 -28.13 9.61
N LEU A 290 18.74 -27.86 10.59
CA LEU A 290 17.72 -28.81 11.03
C LEU A 290 16.75 -29.21 9.91
N GLY A 291 16.33 -30.48 9.91
CA GLY A 291 15.22 -30.94 9.08
C GLY A 291 13.88 -30.40 9.59
N GLU A 292 12.84 -30.42 8.74
CA GLU A 292 11.54 -29.85 9.11
C GLU A 292 10.90 -30.51 10.33
N ALA A 293 11.07 -31.83 10.50
CA ALA A 293 10.56 -32.55 11.68
C ALA A 293 11.26 -32.14 12.98
N GLU A 294 12.56 -31.84 12.91
CA GLU A 294 13.33 -31.32 14.05
C GLU A 294 12.93 -29.89 14.38
N LEU A 295 12.80 -29.05 13.34
CA LEU A 295 12.34 -27.68 13.50
C LEU A 295 10.92 -27.61 14.08
N ALA A 296 10.01 -28.48 13.64
CA ALA A 296 8.67 -28.60 14.23
C ALA A 296 8.73 -28.94 15.72
N ARG A 297 9.63 -29.86 16.13
CA ARG A 297 9.88 -30.15 17.56
C ARG A 297 10.43 -28.94 18.32
N CYS A 298 11.28 -28.12 17.71
CA CYS A 298 11.75 -26.88 18.34
C CYS A 298 10.59 -25.91 18.57
N TYR A 299 9.71 -25.72 17.59
CA TYR A 299 8.51 -24.90 17.76
C TYR A 299 7.61 -25.44 18.87
N GLN A 300 7.27 -26.73 18.85
CA GLN A 300 6.38 -27.38 19.81
C GLN A 300 6.85 -27.26 21.27
N ARG A 301 8.17 -27.19 21.49
CA ARG A 301 8.78 -27.12 22.82
C ARG A 301 8.97 -25.71 23.35
N ALA A 302 8.99 -24.71 22.46
CA ALA A 302 9.25 -23.34 22.82
C ALA A 302 8.07 -22.71 23.58
N LEU A 303 8.37 -21.84 24.54
CA LEU A 303 7.38 -20.96 25.18
C LEU A 303 6.77 -20.00 24.16
N ALA A 304 7.61 -19.43 23.31
CA ALA A 304 7.25 -18.51 22.25
C ALA A 304 8.33 -18.49 21.16
N THR A 305 7.95 -18.10 19.95
CA THR A 305 8.91 -17.78 18.89
C THR A 305 9.01 -16.27 18.71
N VAL A 306 10.21 -15.72 18.82
CA VAL A 306 10.48 -14.29 18.62
C VAL A 306 10.94 -14.03 17.18
N CYS A 307 10.19 -13.20 16.48
CA CYS A 307 10.37 -12.83 15.08
C CYS A 307 10.73 -11.34 14.94
N ALA A 308 12.04 -11.05 14.91
CA ALA A 308 12.57 -9.68 14.86
C ALA A 308 13.15 -9.29 13.48
N ALA A 309 12.78 -10.00 12.40
CA ALA A 309 13.31 -9.69 11.08
C ALA A 309 12.62 -8.44 10.50
N ARG A 310 13.39 -7.42 10.17
CA ARG A 310 12.86 -6.19 9.58
C ARG A 310 12.53 -6.35 8.10
N LEU A 311 11.46 -5.68 7.68
CA LEU A 311 10.98 -5.71 6.29
C LEU A 311 10.79 -7.16 5.77
N GLU A 312 10.33 -8.06 6.65
CA GLU A 312 10.10 -9.46 6.32
C GLU A 312 8.86 -9.60 5.41
N PRO A 313 8.99 -10.09 4.16
CA PRO A 313 7.88 -10.08 3.21
C PRO A 313 6.64 -10.83 3.69
N PHE A 314 6.81 -11.96 4.41
CA PHE A 314 5.68 -12.75 4.91
C PHE A 314 5.92 -13.30 6.32
N GLY A 315 7.09 -13.91 6.57
CA GLY A 315 7.39 -14.51 7.87
C GLY A 315 6.86 -15.93 8.00
N LEU A 316 7.37 -16.86 7.17
CA LEU A 316 7.02 -18.30 7.26
C LEU A 316 7.22 -18.88 8.67
N THR A 317 8.25 -18.42 9.39
CA THR A 317 8.56 -18.86 10.75
C THR A 317 7.42 -18.58 11.73
N ALA A 318 6.69 -17.48 11.54
CA ALA A 318 5.54 -17.15 12.38
C ALA A 318 4.42 -18.18 12.17
N ILE A 319 4.01 -18.43 10.93
CA ILE A 319 2.91 -19.38 10.65
C ILE A 319 3.28 -20.83 10.97
N GLU A 320 4.56 -21.21 10.91
CA GLU A 320 5.04 -22.52 11.38
C GLU A 320 4.91 -22.68 12.90
N SER A 321 5.37 -21.67 13.65
CA SER A 321 5.26 -21.64 15.11
C SER A 321 3.80 -21.70 15.56
N LEU A 322 2.96 -20.87 14.94
CA LEU A 322 1.51 -20.83 15.17
C LEU A 322 0.85 -22.18 14.84
N ALA A 323 1.26 -22.86 13.77
CA ALA A 323 0.74 -24.18 13.42
C ALA A 323 1.10 -25.27 14.45
N CYS A 324 2.24 -25.12 15.13
CA CYS A 324 2.65 -25.96 16.26
C CYS A 324 1.97 -25.58 17.59
N ALA A 325 1.01 -24.65 17.58
CA ALA A 325 0.36 -24.06 18.76
C ALA A 325 1.32 -23.35 19.72
N THR A 326 2.36 -22.72 19.17
CA THR A 326 3.31 -21.89 19.92
C THR A 326 3.06 -20.41 19.59
N PRO A 327 2.88 -19.54 20.59
CA PRO A 327 2.62 -18.13 20.34
C PRO A 327 3.84 -17.44 19.74
N VAL A 328 3.59 -16.38 18.96
CA VAL A 328 4.63 -15.58 18.31
C VAL A 328 4.73 -14.21 18.95
N VAL A 329 5.94 -13.76 19.25
CA VAL A 329 6.23 -12.34 19.53
C VAL A 329 6.94 -11.79 18.30
N ALA A 330 6.29 -10.93 17.54
CA ALA A 330 6.85 -10.39 16.31
C ALA A 330 6.88 -8.86 16.35
N ILE A 331 7.84 -8.27 15.65
CA ILE A 331 7.81 -6.82 15.42
C ILE A 331 6.60 -6.48 14.53
N ARG A 332 5.98 -5.32 14.77
CA ARG A 332 4.81 -4.79 14.05
C ARG A 332 5.20 -4.22 12.68
N GLU A 333 5.95 -4.99 11.90
CA GLU A 333 6.41 -4.62 10.56
C GLU A 333 6.01 -5.67 9.52
N ALA A 334 5.81 -5.20 8.28
CA ALA A 334 5.73 -6.02 7.08
C ALA A 334 4.75 -7.21 7.20
N GLY A 335 5.15 -8.41 6.74
CA GLY A 335 4.29 -9.58 6.65
C GLY A 335 3.90 -10.23 7.98
N TYR A 336 4.53 -9.85 9.09
CA TYR A 336 4.10 -10.34 10.40
C TYR A 336 2.69 -9.88 10.77
N ARG A 337 2.27 -8.70 10.27
CA ARG A 337 0.92 -8.16 10.45
C ARG A 337 -0.17 -9.01 9.79
N ASP A 338 0.19 -9.84 8.82
CA ASP A 338 -0.74 -10.72 8.12
C ASP A 338 -0.91 -12.08 8.82
N SER A 339 0.05 -12.46 9.68
CA SER A 339 0.10 -13.79 10.31
C SER A 339 -0.14 -13.75 11.82
N VAL A 340 0.24 -12.67 12.49
CA VAL A 340 0.12 -12.48 13.94
C VAL A 340 -0.97 -11.46 14.24
N GLU A 341 -1.92 -11.86 15.07
CA GLU A 341 -3.01 -11.04 15.58
C GLU A 341 -2.73 -10.75 17.05
N ASP A 342 -2.51 -9.46 17.35
CA ASP A 342 -2.01 -9.00 18.64
C ASP A 342 -2.95 -9.35 19.80
N GLY A 343 -2.42 -9.99 20.84
CA GLY A 343 -3.20 -10.47 21.99
C GLY A 343 -4.09 -11.68 21.72
N VAL A 344 -4.11 -12.20 20.48
CA VAL A 344 -4.94 -13.35 20.08
C VAL A 344 -4.10 -14.60 19.88
N ASN A 345 -3.13 -14.58 18.96
CA ASN A 345 -2.23 -15.70 18.69
C ASN A 345 -0.76 -15.39 18.97
N GLY A 346 -0.49 -14.19 19.47
CA GLY A 346 0.85 -13.67 19.72
C GLY A 346 0.83 -12.22 20.18
N PHE A 347 1.97 -11.55 20.11
CA PHE A 347 2.11 -10.12 20.33
C PHE A 347 2.80 -9.45 19.14
N LEU A 348 2.30 -8.29 18.75
CA LEU A 348 2.96 -7.38 17.81
C LEU A 348 3.60 -6.22 18.58
N THR A 349 4.92 -6.09 18.52
CA THR A 349 5.67 -5.10 19.30
C THR A 349 6.36 -4.08 18.41
N ASP A 350 6.79 -2.96 18.99
CA ASP A 350 7.79 -2.11 18.35
C ASP A 350 9.14 -2.87 18.18
N PRO A 351 10.01 -2.46 17.22
CA PRO A 351 11.23 -3.20 16.89
C PRO A 351 12.36 -3.07 17.94
N GLU A 352 12.20 -2.22 18.94
CA GLU A 352 13.16 -2.00 20.01
C GLU A 352 13.26 -3.23 20.93
N PRO A 353 14.48 -3.60 21.39
CA PRO A 353 14.67 -4.72 22.30
C PRO A 353 13.80 -4.67 23.57
N ALA A 354 13.51 -3.46 24.08
CA ALA A 354 12.68 -3.29 25.27
C ALA A 354 11.23 -3.75 25.06
N ALA A 355 10.62 -3.46 23.92
CA ALA A 355 9.26 -3.86 23.61
C ALA A 355 9.15 -5.39 23.41
N LEU A 356 10.14 -5.97 22.74
CA LEU A 356 10.27 -7.43 22.62
C LEU A 356 10.44 -8.09 24.00
N ALA A 357 11.27 -7.49 24.87
CA ALA A 357 11.50 -7.98 26.23
C ALA A 357 10.22 -7.98 27.06
N GLU A 358 9.44 -6.90 27.00
CA GLU A 358 8.16 -6.79 27.71
C GLU A 358 7.19 -7.91 27.31
N ALA A 359 7.00 -8.11 26.00
CA ALA A 359 6.10 -9.15 25.49
C ALA A 359 6.57 -10.56 25.87
N VAL A 360 7.87 -10.85 25.78
CA VAL A 360 8.44 -12.13 26.23
C VAL A 360 8.27 -12.28 27.74
N GLY A 361 8.54 -11.23 28.52
CA GLY A 361 8.40 -11.21 29.98
C GLY A 361 6.98 -11.55 30.43
N ARG A 362 5.96 -11.02 29.75
CA ARG A 362 4.55 -11.36 29.99
C ARG A 362 4.29 -12.86 29.81
N LEU A 363 4.79 -13.45 28.73
CA LEU A 363 4.65 -14.89 28.46
C LEU A 363 5.41 -15.75 29.47
N CYS A 364 6.58 -15.30 29.92
CA CYS A 364 7.34 -15.97 30.99
C CYS A 364 6.60 -15.92 32.33
N SER A 365 5.94 -14.81 32.65
CA SER A 365 5.20 -14.64 33.91
C SER A 365 3.84 -15.35 33.94
N ASP A 366 3.23 -15.60 32.78
CA ASP A 366 1.89 -16.19 32.67
C ASP A 366 1.86 -17.36 31.66
N SER A 367 2.09 -18.57 32.19
CA SER A 367 2.01 -19.81 31.41
C SER A 367 0.59 -20.14 30.89
N HIS A 368 -0.46 -19.56 31.49
CA HIS A 368 -1.83 -19.73 30.99
C HIS A 368 -2.06 -18.86 29.77
N LEU A 369 -1.59 -17.61 29.80
CA LEU A 369 -1.56 -16.72 28.64
C LEU A 369 -0.81 -17.34 27.46
N ALA A 370 0.41 -17.84 27.68
CA ALA A 370 1.19 -18.47 26.61
C ALA A 370 0.45 -19.66 25.95
N ARG A 371 -0.16 -20.53 26.76
CA ARG A 371 -0.98 -21.66 26.26
C ARG A 371 -2.24 -21.20 25.54
N ARG A 372 -2.92 -20.16 26.05
CA ARG A 372 -4.13 -19.59 25.45
C ARG A 372 -3.83 -19.04 24.05
N LEU A 373 -2.80 -18.21 23.94
CA LEU A 373 -2.39 -17.60 22.67
C LEU A 373 -1.94 -18.66 21.66
N GLY A 374 -1.10 -19.62 22.08
CA GLY A 374 -0.66 -20.72 21.22
C GLY A 374 -1.82 -21.57 20.67
N ARG A 375 -2.83 -21.87 21.51
CA ARG A 375 -3.99 -22.68 21.10
C ARG A 375 -5.03 -21.94 20.25
N ALA A 376 -5.00 -20.61 20.20
CA ALA A 376 -5.97 -19.82 19.45
C ALA A 376 -6.00 -20.18 17.94
N VAL A 377 -4.85 -20.59 17.40
CA VAL A 377 -4.70 -21.03 16.00
C VAL A 377 -5.42 -22.36 15.74
N GLY A 378 -5.35 -23.30 16.69
CA GLY A 378 -6.02 -24.60 16.62
C GLY A 378 -7.54 -24.53 16.75
N ALA A 379 -8.07 -23.52 17.46
CA ALA A 379 -9.51 -23.22 17.52
C ALA A 379 -10.03 -22.67 16.18
N ARG A 380 -9.27 -21.77 15.53
CA ARG A 380 -9.59 -21.27 14.19
C ARG A 380 -9.52 -22.39 13.14
N ARG A 381 -8.53 -23.29 13.19
CA ARG A 381 -8.40 -24.43 12.25
C ARG A 381 -9.60 -25.39 12.30
N ARG A 382 -10.25 -25.55 13.46
CA ARG A 382 -11.47 -26.37 13.64
C ARG A 382 -12.76 -25.62 13.26
N ALA A 383 -12.86 -24.33 13.54
CA ALA A 383 -14.00 -23.49 13.13
C ALA A 383 -14.01 -23.19 11.61
N LEU A 384 -12.84 -23.12 10.98
CA LEU A 384 -12.66 -22.77 9.55
C LEU A 384 -12.59 -24.00 8.62
N GLY A 385 -12.90 -25.19 9.14
CA GLY A 385 -13.03 -26.42 8.35
C GLY A 385 -14.26 -26.45 7.45
N GLY A 386 -15.18 -25.47 7.55
CA GLY A 386 -16.47 -25.46 6.87
C GLY A 386 -16.84 -24.22 6.06
N ASP A 387 -15.97 -23.21 5.93
CA ASP A 387 -16.30 -21.96 5.21
C ASP A 387 -15.69 -21.94 3.78
N PRO A 388 -16.52 -22.01 2.72
CA PRO A 388 -16.09 -21.98 1.33
C PRO A 388 -15.76 -20.57 0.77
N ASP A 389 -16.03 -19.47 1.50
CA ASP A 389 -16.07 -18.12 0.91
C ASP A 389 -14.90 -17.17 1.26
N ARG A 390 -13.86 -17.63 1.97
CA ARG A 390 -12.57 -16.90 2.01
C ARG A 390 -11.72 -17.20 0.77
N PRO A 391 -10.97 -16.23 0.20
CA PRO A 391 -10.07 -16.45 -0.93
C PRO A 391 -8.85 -17.28 -0.51
N ARG A 392 -9.07 -18.58 -0.33
CA ARG A 392 -8.06 -19.62 -0.49
C ARG A 392 -7.80 -19.71 -2.00
N LEU A 393 -6.56 -20.03 -2.40
CA LEU A 393 -6.28 -20.48 -3.77
C LEU A 393 -7.02 -21.81 -4.02
N THR A 394 -8.33 -21.72 -4.24
CA THR A 394 -9.13 -22.80 -4.77
C THR A 394 -8.97 -22.78 -6.28
N ALA A 395 -9.13 -23.95 -6.88
CA ALA A 395 -9.28 -24.08 -8.32
C ALA A 395 -10.47 -23.25 -8.87
N ALA A 396 -11.32 -22.67 -7.99
CA ALA A 396 -12.40 -21.74 -8.27
C ALA A 396 -11.92 -20.28 -8.34
N ALA A 397 -11.00 -19.82 -7.48
CA ALA A 397 -10.40 -18.48 -7.60
C ALA A 397 -9.65 -18.33 -8.93
N VAL A 398 -8.83 -19.33 -9.29
CA VAL A 398 -8.19 -19.36 -10.62
C VAL A 398 -9.23 -19.48 -11.75
N ARG A 399 -10.34 -20.20 -11.55
CA ARG A 399 -11.45 -20.32 -12.54
C ARG A 399 -12.26 -19.04 -12.72
N ASN A 400 -12.49 -18.29 -11.64
CA ASN A 400 -13.32 -17.09 -11.62
C ASN A 400 -12.53 -15.90 -12.17
N THR A 401 -11.23 -15.81 -11.88
CA THR A 401 -10.30 -14.90 -12.60
C THR A 401 -10.18 -15.26 -14.08
N ILE A 402 -10.37 -16.53 -14.46
CA ILE A 402 -10.42 -17.02 -15.85
C ILE A 402 -11.73 -16.68 -16.57
N ARG A 403 -12.86 -16.54 -15.85
CA ARG A 403 -14.20 -16.29 -16.41
C ARG A 403 -14.60 -14.82 -16.48
N ALA A 404 -13.99 -13.94 -15.68
CA ALA A 404 -14.37 -12.52 -15.59
C ALA A 404 -13.88 -11.63 -16.76
N VAL A 405 -13.59 -12.20 -17.94
CA VAL A 405 -13.29 -11.43 -19.15
C VAL A 405 -14.33 -11.70 -20.23
N PRO A 406 -15.34 -10.83 -20.40
CA PRO A 406 -16.03 -10.69 -21.67
C PRO A 406 -15.46 -9.50 -22.46
N GLY A 407 -15.04 -9.76 -23.70
CA GLY A 407 -15.25 -8.80 -24.78
C GLY A 407 -14.13 -7.87 -25.25
N ILE A 408 -12.90 -8.35 -25.51
CA ILE A 408 -11.96 -7.64 -26.42
C ILE A 408 -11.28 -8.63 -27.37
N LEU A 409 -12.07 -9.35 -28.15
CA LEU A 409 -11.56 -10.22 -29.23
C LEU A 409 -12.51 -10.18 -30.43
N ALA A 410 -12.79 -8.98 -30.93
CA ALA A 410 -13.49 -8.77 -32.20
C ALA A 410 -13.24 -7.36 -32.79
N ALA A 411 -11.99 -6.94 -32.95
CA ALA A 411 -11.63 -5.88 -33.91
C ALA A 411 -10.11 -5.93 -34.12
N GLY A 412 -9.66 -6.33 -35.31
CA GLY A 412 -8.23 -6.34 -35.66
C GLY A 412 -7.73 -7.55 -36.43
N ILE A 413 -8.59 -8.34 -37.09
CA ILE A 413 -8.16 -9.11 -38.26
C ILE A 413 -8.46 -8.25 -39.49
N ALA A 414 -7.49 -7.42 -39.87
CA ALA A 414 -7.45 -6.83 -41.20
C ALA A 414 -6.03 -6.96 -41.77
N LYS A 415 -5.98 -7.66 -42.90
CA LYS A 415 -4.84 -8.04 -43.74
C LYS A 415 -3.86 -6.89 -44.00
N GLY A 416 -2.57 -7.21 -44.00
CA GLY A 416 -1.53 -6.34 -44.53
C GLY A 416 -0.18 -7.05 -44.59
N GLY A 417 -0.01 -7.94 -45.57
CA GLY A 417 1.26 -8.62 -45.80
C GLY A 417 2.29 -7.68 -46.43
N ILE A 418 3.48 -7.59 -45.84
CA ILE A 418 4.68 -7.13 -46.54
C ILE A 418 5.81 -8.13 -46.26
N ARG A 419 6.12 -8.93 -47.28
CA ARG A 419 7.39 -9.65 -47.42
C ARG A 419 8.49 -8.62 -47.64
N MET A 420 9.54 -8.61 -46.82
CA MET A 420 10.84 -8.12 -47.28
C MET A 420 11.98 -9.03 -46.82
N ARG A 421 12.74 -9.45 -47.82
CA ARG A 421 13.86 -10.39 -47.80
C ARG A 421 15.05 -9.83 -47.03
N LEU A 422 15.71 -10.68 -46.26
CA LEU A 422 17.08 -10.47 -45.79
C LEU A 422 18.04 -10.25 -46.98
N LYS A 423 18.91 -9.23 -46.88
CA LYS A 423 20.26 -9.30 -47.46
C LYS A 423 21.29 -8.77 -46.46
N LYS A 424 22.25 -9.64 -46.15
CA LYS A 424 23.56 -9.31 -45.56
C LYS A 424 24.30 -8.38 -46.51
N ARG A 425 24.86 -7.26 -46.03
CA ARG A 425 26.06 -6.59 -46.59
C ARG A 425 26.46 -5.35 -45.77
N PHE A 426 27.73 -5.33 -45.30
CA PHE A 426 28.55 -4.20 -44.79
C PHE A 426 28.00 -3.45 -43.55
N LEU A 427 28.59 -3.40 -42.35
CA LEU A 427 29.98 -3.29 -41.85
C LEU A 427 30.83 -2.23 -42.55
N PHE A 428 31.13 -1.17 -41.79
CA PHE A 428 31.95 0.04 -42.04
C PHE A 428 31.24 1.28 -42.62
N GLY A 429 31.22 2.33 -41.79
CA GLY A 429 30.65 3.66 -42.06
C GLY A 429 30.46 4.47 -40.79
N LEU A 430 31.55 4.65 -40.03
CA LEU A 430 31.66 5.55 -38.89
C LEU A 430 31.57 7.02 -39.37
N LEU A 431 30.94 7.88 -38.57
CA LEU A 431 30.80 9.34 -38.69
C LEU A 431 29.81 9.92 -39.71
N VAL A 432 29.09 10.96 -39.25
CA VAL A 432 28.22 11.92 -39.98
C VAL A 432 26.70 11.63 -40.06
N ILE A 433 26.08 11.11 -38.98
CA ILE A 433 24.70 11.52 -38.64
C ILE A 433 24.67 11.90 -37.16
N ALA A 434 25.42 12.95 -36.83
CA ALA A 434 25.17 13.80 -35.68
C ALA A 434 24.56 15.09 -36.24
N ALA A 435 23.23 15.20 -36.19
CA ALA A 435 22.47 16.48 -36.21
C ALA A 435 20.95 16.32 -36.32
N GLY A 436 20.38 15.14 -36.62
CA GLY A 436 18.99 15.06 -37.08
C GLY A 436 18.10 13.97 -36.47
N ALA A 437 18.32 13.57 -35.21
CA ALA A 437 17.38 12.68 -34.49
C ALA A 437 17.55 12.78 -32.96
N LEU A 438 17.54 13.99 -32.44
CA LEU A 438 17.25 14.27 -31.03
C LEU A 438 16.01 15.17 -31.00
N LEU A 439 14.84 14.55 -31.21
CA LEU A 439 13.63 15.07 -30.58
C LEU A 439 13.24 14.01 -29.55
N PRO A 440 13.46 14.26 -28.25
CA PRO A 440 12.87 13.42 -27.23
C PRO A 440 11.36 13.46 -27.43
N SER A 441 10.71 12.30 -27.49
CA SER A 441 9.29 12.25 -27.12
C SER A 441 9.23 12.82 -25.71
N GLN A 442 8.66 14.01 -25.55
CA GLN A 442 8.51 14.65 -24.27
C GLN A 442 7.71 13.70 -23.36
N ALA A 443 8.41 13.00 -22.47
CA ALA A 443 7.79 12.61 -21.22
C ALA A 443 7.46 13.95 -20.54
N ALA A 444 6.18 14.23 -20.32
CA ALA A 444 5.76 15.42 -19.61
C ALA A 444 6.51 15.43 -18.27
N ALA A 445 7.35 16.45 -18.04
CA ALA A 445 7.99 16.64 -16.76
C ALA A 445 6.90 16.82 -15.70
N ALA A 446 7.03 16.18 -14.54
CA ALA A 446 6.13 16.39 -13.41
C ALA A 446 6.03 17.89 -13.11
N ALA A 447 4.82 18.37 -12.81
CA ALA A 447 4.58 19.78 -12.56
C ALA A 447 5.43 20.26 -11.36
N PRO A 448 6.13 21.41 -11.45
CA PRO A 448 6.92 21.91 -10.32
C PRO A 448 6.07 22.15 -9.09
N VAL A 449 6.48 21.60 -7.95
CA VAL A 449 5.77 21.69 -6.66
C VAL A 449 6.56 22.57 -5.69
N SER A 450 5.91 23.55 -5.06
CA SER A 450 6.54 24.45 -4.09
C SER A 450 5.67 24.66 -2.84
N LEU A 451 6.34 24.85 -1.70
CA LEU A 451 5.66 25.12 -0.43
C LEU A 451 5.22 26.60 -0.38
N VAL A 452 3.95 26.84 -0.04
CA VAL A 452 3.38 28.19 0.11
C VAL A 452 3.24 28.57 1.58
N SER A 453 2.76 27.65 2.42
CA SER A 453 2.57 27.86 3.86
C SER A 453 2.65 26.54 4.63
N TRP A 454 2.95 26.61 5.93
CA TRP A 454 3.06 25.48 6.86
C TRP A 454 2.65 25.90 8.27
N GLY A 455 2.54 24.95 9.21
CA GLY A 455 2.11 25.23 10.58
C GLY A 455 0.61 25.43 10.73
N LEU A 456 -0.17 24.96 9.73
CA LEU A 456 -1.63 24.97 9.77
C LEU A 456 -2.15 23.78 10.57
N ASP A 457 -3.30 23.95 11.21
CA ASP A 457 -3.93 22.98 12.10
C ASP A 457 -4.96 22.11 11.38
N SER A 458 -4.51 20.96 10.88
CA SER A 458 -5.34 20.02 10.11
C SER A 458 -6.08 20.72 8.94
N PRO A 459 -5.36 21.36 7.99
CA PRO A 459 -5.96 22.13 6.91
C PRO A 459 -6.73 21.22 5.96
N ARG A 460 -8.01 21.53 5.76
CA ARG A 460 -8.92 20.78 4.89
C ARG A 460 -9.31 21.61 3.68
N GLY A 461 -10.18 22.61 3.83
CA GLY A 461 -10.65 23.44 2.71
C GLY A 461 -9.70 24.56 2.33
N ILE A 462 -9.81 25.00 1.07
CA ILE A 462 -9.00 26.08 0.51
C ILE A 462 -9.78 26.83 -0.55
N ALA A 463 -9.69 28.16 -0.55
CA ALA A 463 -10.31 29.00 -1.58
C ALA A 463 -9.58 30.34 -1.73
N PHE A 464 -9.60 30.90 -2.94
CA PHE A 464 -9.16 32.26 -3.17
C PHE A 464 -10.30 33.26 -3.01
N TYR A 465 -10.07 34.30 -2.21
CA TYR A 465 -10.90 35.49 -2.18
C TYR A 465 -10.06 36.67 -2.70
N HIS A 466 -10.34 37.07 -3.95
CA HIS A 466 -9.45 37.95 -4.73
C HIS A 466 -8.03 37.35 -4.82
N ASP A 467 -7.00 38.09 -4.37
CA ASP A 467 -5.59 37.66 -4.38
C ASP A 467 -5.13 37.02 -3.05
N ARG A 468 -6.06 36.83 -2.12
CA ARG A 468 -5.81 36.27 -0.79
C ARG A 468 -6.31 34.82 -0.74
N LEU A 469 -5.47 33.95 -0.19
CA LEU A 469 -5.75 32.53 -0.05
C LEU A 469 -6.25 32.24 1.36
N ALA A 470 -7.48 31.74 1.48
CA ALA A 470 -8.07 31.30 2.73
C ALA A 470 -7.96 29.78 2.87
N VAL A 471 -7.72 29.30 4.08
CA VAL A 471 -7.65 27.89 4.44
C VAL A 471 -8.57 27.63 5.62
N ALA A 472 -9.39 26.59 5.52
CA ALA A 472 -10.18 26.06 6.62
C ALA A 472 -9.33 25.02 7.37
N GLU A 473 -9.19 25.23 8.66
CA GLU A 473 -8.41 24.40 9.57
C GLU A 473 -9.40 23.65 10.46
N ALA A 474 -9.41 22.31 10.36
CA ALA A 474 -10.32 21.48 11.15
C ALA A 474 -10.00 21.53 12.65
N GLY A 475 -8.78 21.95 13.00
CA GLY A 475 -8.33 22.09 14.38
C GLY A 475 -7.68 20.82 14.93
N HIS A 476 -7.76 20.66 16.25
CA HIS A 476 -7.24 19.52 17.01
C HIS A 476 -8.19 19.02 18.11
N GLY A 477 -9.46 19.42 18.07
CA GLY A 477 -10.44 19.08 19.11
C GLY A 477 -10.27 19.92 20.38
N GLY A 478 -10.64 19.36 21.52
CA GLY A 478 -10.54 20.02 22.83
C GLY A 478 -10.36 19.05 23.99
N THR A 479 -10.82 19.44 25.18
CA THR A 479 -10.65 18.65 26.41
C THR A 479 -11.92 17.89 26.83
N ASP A 480 -13.05 18.11 26.15
CA ASP A 480 -14.31 17.43 26.41
C ASP A 480 -14.34 16.10 25.63
N CYS A 481 -13.86 15.03 26.27
CA CYS A 481 -13.55 13.76 25.62
C CYS A 481 -14.54 12.66 26.00
N HIS A 482 -15.13 12.04 24.99
CA HIS A 482 -16.14 10.99 25.12
C HIS A 482 -15.67 9.68 24.48
N PHE A 483 -15.99 8.55 25.08
CA PHE A 483 -15.75 7.23 24.48
C PHE A 483 -17.06 6.69 23.93
N ILE A 484 -17.04 6.21 22.69
CA ILE A 484 -18.19 5.53 22.08
C ILE A 484 -18.21 4.08 22.58
N PRO A 485 -19.28 3.62 23.26
CA PRO A 485 -19.42 2.22 23.65
C PRO A 485 -19.38 1.30 22.42
N ASN A 486 -18.51 0.29 22.43
CA ASN A 486 -18.22 -0.59 21.28
C ASN A 486 -17.62 0.12 20.05
N GLY A 487 -17.19 1.37 20.19
CA GLY A 487 -16.49 2.13 19.16
C GLY A 487 -14.96 1.96 19.22
N PRO A 488 -14.21 2.79 18.47
CA PRO A 488 -12.76 2.75 18.45
C PRO A 488 -12.11 2.95 19.84
N PRO A 489 -10.89 2.42 20.09
CA PRO A 489 -10.26 2.44 21.41
C PRO A 489 -9.63 3.79 21.79
N PHE A 490 -10.15 4.90 21.25
CA PHE A 490 -9.67 6.26 21.51
C PHE A 490 -10.86 7.21 21.72
N PRO A 491 -10.67 8.28 22.51
CA PRO A 491 -11.74 9.23 22.79
C PRO A 491 -11.98 10.18 21.62
N PHE A 492 -13.22 10.64 21.51
CA PHE A 492 -13.66 11.76 20.68
C PHE A 492 -13.63 13.02 21.52
N CYS A 493 -12.71 13.92 21.22
CA CYS A 493 -12.46 15.12 22.02
C CYS A 493 -12.99 16.37 21.33
N ILE A 494 -14.08 16.91 21.86
CA ILE A 494 -14.77 18.10 21.35
C ILE A 494 -14.09 19.37 21.88
N GLY A 495 -13.98 20.36 21.00
CA GLY A 495 -13.45 21.68 21.30
C GLY A 495 -13.88 22.73 20.28
N ASN A 496 -13.22 23.87 20.36
CA ASN A 496 -13.46 25.04 19.52
C ASN A 496 -12.18 25.48 18.77
N SER A 497 -11.29 24.53 18.46
CA SER A 497 -9.99 24.81 17.86
C SER A 497 -10.06 25.00 16.34
N SER A 498 -11.19 24.67 15.70
CA SER A 498 -11.34 24.92 14.27
C SER A 498 -11.38 26.42 13.97
N GLN A 499 -10.80 26.80 12.83
CA GLN A 499 -10.64 28.19 12.43
C GLN A 499 -10.57 28.31 10.90
N ILE A 500 -10.62 29.56 10.42
CA ILE A 500 -10.33 29.88 9.02
C ILE A 500 -9.28 30.99 9.01
N SER A 501 -8.19 30.73 8.29
CA SER A 501 -7.01 31.57 8.26
C SER A 501 -6.70 32.08 6.87
N TRP A 502 -6.11 33.27 6.82
CA TRP A 502 -5.40 33.72 5.64
C TRP A 502 -4.02 33.08 5.60
N VAL A 503 -3.57 32.73 4.39
CA VAL A 503 -2.17 32.37 4.18
C VAL A 503 -1.33 33.63 4.22
N SER A 504 -0.43 33.71 5.20
CA SER A 504 0.47 34.85 5.37
C SER A 504 1.59 34.84 4.32
N LYS A 505 1.64 35.91 3.50
CA LYS A 505 2.72 36.12 2.52
C LYS A 505 4.06 36.47 3.20
N SER A 506 4.02 37.12 4.37
CA SER A 506 5.21 37.59 5.10
C SER A 506 5.72 36.61 6.15
N ASN A 507 4.85 35.74 6.68
CA ASN A 507 5.22 34.74 7.67
C ASN A 507 4.54 33.37 7.39
N PRO A 508 5.05 32.62 6.40
CA PRO A 508 4.40 31.39 5.92
C PRO A 508 4.20 30.28 6.96
N GLY A 509 4.85 30.36 8.12
CA GLY A 509 4.82 29.35 9.20
C GLY A 509 3.90 29.70 10.37
N VAL A 510 3.17 30.81 10.29
CA VAL A 510 2.25 31.25 11.35
C VAL A 510 0.88 31.49 10.72
N PRO A 511 -0.16 30.74 11.14
CA PRO A 511 -1.53 30.99 10.69
C PRO A 511 -1.98 32.43 11.02
N ASP A 512 -2.74 33.05 10.12
CA ASP A 512 -3.38 34.37 10.31
C ASP A 512 -4.91 34.18 10.39
N PRO A 513 -5.44 33.69 11.53
CA PRO A 513 -6.86 33.37 11.67
C PRO A 513 -7.71 34.65 11.68
N PHE A 514 -8.77 34.65 10.88
CA PHE A 514 -9.78 35.71 10.89
C PHE A 514 -11.17 35.20 11.31
N VAL A 515 -11.37 33.88 11.35
CA VAL A 515 -12.51 33.24 12.03
C VAL A 515 -11.93 32.25 13.03
N THR A 516 -12.36 32.32 14.29
CA THR A 516 -11.88 31.44 15.37
C THR A 516 -13.05 30.91 16.20
N GLY A 517 -12.78 29.90 17.03
CA GLY A 517 -13.78 29.36 17.96
C GLY A 517 -14.84 28.50 17.27
N LEU A 518 -14.53 27.92 16.11
CA LEU A 518 -15.43 27.02 15.41
C LEU A 518 -15.35 25.61 16.02
N PHE A 519 -16.46 24.89 15.98
CA PHE A 519 -16.54 23.51 16.43
C PHE A 519 -15.47 22.63 15.78
N SER A 520 -14.85 21.79 16.61
CA SER A 520 -13.87 20.79 16.20
C SER A 520 -14.00 19.53 17.06
N VAL A 521 -13.81 18.35 16.48
CA VAL A 521 -13.72 17.09 17.23
C VAL A 521 -12.52 16.28 16.75
N SER A 522 -11.67 15.86 17.68
CA SER A 522 -10.54 14.97 17.41
C SER A 522 -10.95 13.52 17.68
N ALA A 523 -10.71 12.63 16.73
CA ALA A 523 -11.00 11.20 16.79
C ALA A 523 -9.70 10.37 16.79
N GLY A 524 -8.71 10.80 17.59
CA GLY A 524 -7.43 10.08 17.71
C GLY A 524 -6.71 9.91 16.35
N PRO A 525 -6.29 8.68 15.98
CA PRO A 525 -5.63 8.43 14.69
C PRO A 525 -6.53 8.67 13.46
N GLU A 526 -7.86 8.61 13.60
CA GLU A 526 -8.81 8.77 12.48
C GLU A 526 -8.85 10.23 11.96
N GLY A 527 -8.31 11.18 12.72
CA GLY A 527 -8.14 12.57 12.32
C GLY A 527 -9.04 13.52 13.09
N VAL A 528 -9.24 14.73 12.55
CA VAL A 528 -9.99 15.80 13.20
C VAL A 528 -11.08 16.31 12.26
N LEU A 529 -12.31 16.45 12.75
CA LEU A 529 -13.43 17.07 12.04
C LEU A 529 -13.62 18.51 12.53
N GLY A 530 -14.07 19.39 11.65
CA GLY A 530 -14.24 20.83 11.88
C GLY A 530 -14.51 21.52 10.55
N ALA A 531 -14.08 22.76 10.38
CA ALA A 531 -14.17 23.45 9.10
C ALA A 531 -13.47 22.65 7.99
N SER A 532 -14.25 22.22 7.00
CA SER A 532 -13.78 21.45 5.85
C SER A 532 -13.87 22.28 4.58
N GLY A 533 -14.72 21.93 3.61
CA GLY A 533 -14.81 22.62 2.31
C GLY A 533 -14.99 24.14 2.42
N LEU A 534 -14.34 24.86 1.51
CA LEU A 534 -14.48 26.31 1.34
C LEU A 534 -14.92 26.64 -0.09
N SER A 535 -15.83 27.60 -0.20
CA SER A 535 -16.26 28.15 -1.49
C SER A 535 -16.43 29.67 -1.40
N VAL A 536 -16.29 30.37 -2.53
CA VAL A 536 -16.43 31.83 -2.62
C VAL A 536 -17.48 32.18 -3.65
N ARG A 537 -18.46 32.99 -3.26
CA ARG A 537 -19.46 33.59 -4.16
C ARG A 537 -19.99 34.88 -3.52
N ASP A 538 -20.44 35.83 -4.34
CA ASP A 538 -21.11 37.06 -3.89
C ASP A 538 -20.34 37.87 -2.82
N GLY A 539 -19.02 37.90 -2.91
CA GLY A 539 -18.17 38.61 -1.93
C GLY A 539 -18.11 37.95 -0.55
N ARG A 540 -18.56 36.70 -0.42
CA ARG A 540 -18.59 35.94 0.82
C ARG A 540 -17.80 34.65 0.69
N LEU A 541 -17.32 34.18 1.84
CA LEU A 541 -16.80 32.82 2.00
C LEU A 541 -17.91 31.94 2.57
N TYR A 542 -17.97 30.70 2.10
CA TYR A 542 -18.86 29.67 2.60
C TYR A 542 -18.02 28.51 3.08
N ALA A 543 -18.28 28.04 4.29
CA ALA A 543 -17.57 26.93 4.90
C ALA A 543 -18.58 25.91 5.40
N ILE A 544 -18.27 24.63 5.24
CA ILE A 544 -19.06 23.54 5.83
C ILE A 544 -18.30 22.96 7.01
N LEU A 545 -18.96 22.82 8.15
CA LEU A 545 -18.39 22.17 9.33
C LEU A 545 -18.71 20.68 9.26
N GLY A 546 -17.69 19.84 9.17
CA GLY A 546 -17.85 18.39 9.20
C GLY A 546 -18.15 17.88 10.62
N SER A 547 -18.93 16.82 10.70
CA SER A 547 -19.47 16.08 11.86
C SER A 547 -21.00 16.00 11.80
N THR A 548 -21.56 14.98 12.45
CA THR A 548 -23.01 14.83 12.65
C THR A 548 -23.45 15.43 13.99
N PRO A 549 -24.67 15.98 14.13
CA PRO A 549 -25.18 16.43 15.42
C PRO A 549 -25.09 15.39 16.55
N GLN A 550 -25.20 14.10 16.22
CA GLN A 550 -25.13 12.98 17.18
C GLN A 550 -23.71 12.76 17.75
N GLU A 551 -22.66 13.16 17.02
CA GLU A 551 -21.27 13.17 17.49
C GLU A 551 -20.99 14.34 18.45
N GLY A 552 -21.98 15.20 18.68
CA GLY A 552 -21.87 16.32 19.61
C GLY A 552 -21.93 15.91 21.09
N PHE A 553 -22.34 14.70 21.43
CA PHE A 553 -22.44 14.18 22.82
C PHE A 553 -23.11 15.15 23.82
N GLY A 554 -24.09 15.95 23.37
CA GLY A 554 -24.77 16.95 24.20
C GLY A 554 -23.95 18.23 24.49
N ASN A 555 -22.85 18.44 23.75
CA ASN A 555 -22.04 19.65 23.85
C ASN A 555 -22.76 20.83 23.16
N PRO A 556 -23.02 21.95 23.85
CA PRO A 556 -23.78 23.07 23.29
C PRO A 556 -23.15 23.73 22.06
N LEU A 557 -21.81 23.65 21.92
CA LEU A 557 -21.13 24.16 20.74
C LEU A 557 -21.37 23.25 19.54
N ALA A 558 -21.31 21.93 19.75
CA ALA A 558 -21.57 20.94 18.72
C ALA A 558 -23.01 21.03 18.20
N GLU A 559 -23.99 21.08 19.11
CA GLU A 559 -25.42 21.25 18.77
C GLU A 559 -25.69 22.49 17.91
N LYS A 560 -24.86 23.53 18.03
CA LYS A 560 -25.04 24.80 17.32
C LYS A 560 -24.29 24.88 15.98
N GLN A 561 -23.27 24.05 15.79
CA GLN A 561 -22.29 24.26 14.71
C GLN A 561 -21.94 23.00 13.90
N SER A 562 -22.01 21.79 14.48
CA SER A 562 -21.71 20.55 13.75
C SER A 562 -22.63 20.37 12.54
N GLY A 563 -22.06 20.06 11.37
CA GLY A 563 -22.83 19.89 10.14
C GLY A 563 -23.40 21.18 9.52
N HIS A 564 -23.11 22.37 10.07
CA HIS A 564 -23.68 23.62 9.57
C HIS A 564 -22.90 24.20 8.38
N LEU A 565 -23.65 24.65 7.37
CA LEU A 565 -23.14 25.55 6.33
C LEU A 565 -23.06 26.97 6.89
N LEU A 566 -21.88 27.58 6.84
CA LEU A 566 -21.61 28.92 7.32
C LEU A 566 -21.45 29.90 6.16
N SER A 567 -21.90 31.13 6.38
CA SER A 567 -21.71 32.26 5.49
C SER A 567 -20.88 33.33 6.19
N ILE A 568 -19.71 33.65 5.65
CA ILE A 568 -18.63 34.36 6.34
C ILE A 568 -18.30 35.65 5.61
N ASN A 569 -18.16 36.74 6.37
CA ASN A 569 -17.65 38.00 5.86
C ASN A 569 -16.11 37.98 5.91
N PRO A 570 -15.40 37.93 4.76
CA PRO A 570 -13.94 37.83 4.73
C PRO A 570 -13.22 39.06 5.29
N ASN A 571 -13.90 40.21 5.40
CA ASN A 571 -13.29 41.46 5.86
C ASN A 571 -13.22 41.58 7.38
N ASN A 572 -14.09 40.87 8.12
CA ASN A 572 -14.16 40.98 9.58
C ASN A 572 -14.38 39.66 10.31
N GLY A 573 -14.41 38.53 9.60
CA GLY A 573 -14.55 37.21 10.19
C GLY A 573 -15.94 36.86 10.73
N LYS A 574 -16.90 37.80 10.70
CA LYS A 574 -18.25 37.51 11.20
C LYS A 574 -18.94 36.50 10.30
N PHE A 575 -19.47 35.45 10.90
CA PHE A 575 -20.21 34.41 10.21
C PHE A 575 -21.63 34.27 10.74
N LYS A 576 -22.49 33.67 9.92
CA LYS A 576 -23.83 33.22 10.28
C LYS A 576 -24.01 31.79 9.78
N SER A 577 -24.81 30.99 10.48
CA SER A 577 -25.28 29.73 9.90
C SER A 577 -26.30 30.01 8.79
N VAL A 578 -26.20 29.26 7.70
CA VAL A 578 -27.13 29.26 6.57
C VAL A 578 -28.12 28.11 6.73
N ALA A 579 -27.64 26.90 6.98
CA ALA A 579 -28.44 25.70 7.12
C ALA A 579 -27.72 24.65 7.99
N SER A 580 -28.52 23.80 8.64
CA SER A 580 -28.06 22.58 9.34
C SER A 580 -28.09 21.42 8.35
N VAL A 581 -27.03 21.30 7.54
CA VAL A 581 -26.99 20.29 6.47
C VAL A 581 -26.83 18.90 7.06
N GLY A 582 -25.90 18.73 8.00
CA GLY A 582 -25.68 17.44 8.67
C GLY A 582 -26.93 16.90 9.36
N GLU A 583 -27.72 17.74 10.03
CA GLU A 583 -28.99 17.31 10.63
C GLU A 583 -30.03 16.89 9.57
N SER A 584 -30.15 17.65 8.49
CA SER A 584 -31.08 17.36 7.41
C SER A 584 -30.74 16.04 6.71
N ASP A 585 -29.45 15.84 6.42
CA ASP A 585 -28.94 14.65 5.76
C ASP A 585 -28.98 13.43 6.69
N PHE A 586 -28.67 13.58 7.98
CA PHE A 586 -28.87 12.54 8.98
C PHE A 586 -30.34 12.10 9.02
N ASN A 587 -31.27 13.05 9.11
CA ASN A 587 -32.71 12.77 9.10
C ASN A 587 -33.15 12.08 7.80
N TYR A 588 -32.57 12.46 6.66
CA TYR A 588 -32.80 11.77 5.40
C TYR A 588 -32.38 10.29 5.48
N THR A 589 -31.27 9.97 6.16
CA THR A 589 -30.86 8.56 6.32
C THR A 589 -31.83 7.74 7.17
N LEU A 590 -32.58 8.36 8.10
CA LEU A 590 -33.54 7.67 8.97
C LEU A 590 -34.73 7.05 8.21
N GLN A 591 -34.99 7.49 6.98
CA GLN A 591 -36.08 6.94 6.16
C GLN A 591 -35.78 5.55 5.60
N PHE A 592 -34.52 5.12 5.61
CA PHE A 592 -34.11 3.81 5.16
C PHE A 592 -34.28 2.81 6.32
N THR A 593 -35.10 1.78 6.11
CA THR A 593 -35.49 0.82 7.17
C THR A 593 -34.91 -0.58 6.98
N GLN A 594 -34.22 -0.84 5.88
CA GLN A 594 -33.57 -2.11 5.60
C GLN A 594 -32.06 -1.93 5.83
N PRO A 595 -31.36 -2.92 6.41
CA PRO A 595 -29.90 -2.92 6.33
C PRO A 595 -29.53 -2.85 4.85
N THR A 596 -28.85 -1.79 4.45
CA THR A 596 -28.30 -1.68 3.11
C THR A 596 -27.40 -2.91 2.90
N PRO A 597 -27.56 -3.70 1.81
CA PRO A 597 -26.79 -4.92 1.62
C PRO A 597 -25.28 -4.65 1.79
N GLY A 598 -24.63 -5.29 2.78
CA GLY A 598 -23.19 -5.17 3.01
C GLY A 598 -22.76 -4.63 4.39
N VAL A 599 -23.67 -4.14 5.24
CA VAL A 599 -23.33 -3.85 6.65
C VAL A 599 -23.26 -5.17 7.42
N TYR A 600 -22.05 -5.59 7.81
CA TYR A 600 -21.88 -6.63 8.82
C TYR A 600 -22.12 -6.05 10.22
N SER A 601 -23.40 -5.82 10.52
CA SER A 601 -23.92 -5.90 11.88
C SER A 601 -25.35 -6.42 11.77
N PRO A 602 -25.69 -7.60 12.33
CA PRO A 602 -27.07 -8.07 12.34
C PRO A 602 -27.95 -7.06 13.09
N GLY A 603 -28.68 -6.20 12.36
CA GLY A 603 -29.78 -5.41 12.91
C GLY A 603 -29.61 -3.88 13.05
N THR A 604 -28.61 -3.21 12.47
CA THR A 604 -28.60 -1.73 12.43
C THR A 604 -28.05 -1.18 11.11
N GLN A 605 -28.72 -0.15 10.58
CA GLN A 605 -28.16 0.77 9.59
C GLN A 605 -27.38 1.84 10.33
N GLU A 606 -26.17 2.17 9.87
CA GLU A 606 -25.45 3.35 10.35
C GLU A 606 -26.14 4.59 9.75
N HIS A 607 -26.84 5.33 10.61
CA HIS A 607 -27.34 6.66 10.29
C HIS A 607 -26.22 7.64 10.64
N ASP A 608 -25.74 8.37 9.64
CA ASP A 608 -24.58 9.25 9.77
C ASP A 608 -24.74 10.46 8.84
N ALA A 609 -24.03 11.54 9.16
CA ALA A 609 -23.90 12.73 8.33
C ALA A 609 -22.59 13.46 8.65
N ASN A 610 -21.78 13.74 7.66
CA ASN A 610 -20.53 14.43 7.85
C ASN A 610 -20.24 15.28 6.60
N PRO A 611 -20.84 16.48 6.52
CA PRO A 611 -20.77 17.28 5.31
C PRO A 611 -19.36 17.85 5.14
N ASN A 612 -18.80 17.64 3.95
CA ASN A 612 -17.36 17.77 3.72
C ASN A 612 -17.04 18.75 2.60
N GLY A 613 -17.66 18.60 1.44
CA GLY A 613 -17.47 19.47 0.28
C GLY A 613 -18.56 20.52 0.17
N VAL A 614 -18.22 21.75 -0.26
CA VAL A 614 -19.22 22.79 -0.56
C VAL A 614 -18.87 23.54 -1.83
N LEU A 615 -19.88 23.79 -2.66
CA LEU A 615 -19.81 24.64 -3.85
C LEU A 615 -20.93 25.68 -3.80
N ALA A 616 -20.55 26.96 -3.71
CA ALA A 616 -21.48 28.07 -3.82
C ALA A 616 -21.81 28.35 -5.30
N THR A 617 -23.10 28.51 -5.60
CA THR A 617 -23.63 28.76 -6.95
C THR A 617 -24.55 29.98 -6.92
N ASP A 618 -25.09 30.36 -8.08
CA ASP A 618 -26.04 31.47 -8.18
C ASP A 618 -27.37 31.19 -7.48
N HIS A 619 -27.77 29.92 -7.45
CA HIS A 619 -29.08 29.50 -6.97
C HIS A 619 -29.06 29.00 -5.52
N GLY A 620 -27.87 28.81 -4.95
CA GLY A 620 -27.72 28.20 -3.62
C GLY A 620 -26.37 27.51 -3.47
N TRP A 621 -26.31 26.51 -2.61
CA TRP A 621 -25.09 25.76 -2.31
C TRP A 621 -25.29 24.28 -2.53
N LEU A 622 -24.31 23.64 -3.18
CA LEU A 622 -24.22 22.20 -3.25
C LEU A 622 -23.28 21.73 -2.14
N VAL A 623 -23.67 20.72 -1.39
CA VAL A 623 -22.91 20.14 -0.29
C VAL A 623 -22.78 18.64 -0.51
N ALA A 624 -21.54 18.16 -0.53
CA ALA A 624 -21.24 16.73 -0.55
C ALA A 624 -21.13 16.24 0.89
N ASP A 625 -22.06 15.36 1.29
CA ASP A 625 -22.08 14.77 2.62
C ASP A 625 -21.52 13.36 2.63
N SER A 626 -20.41 13.20 3.35
CA SER A 626 -19.63 11.98 3.42
C SER A 626 -20.25 10.91 4.30
N GLY A 627 -20.99 11.28 5.35
CA GLY A 627 -21.62 10.31 6.25
C GLY A 627 -22.97 9.81 5.70
N ALA A 628 -23.74 10.72 5.09
CA ALA A 628 -25.06 10.39 4.55
C ALA A 628 -25.01 9.81 3.12
N ASN A 629 -23.84 9.84 2.48
CA ASN A 629 -23.62 9.53 1.06
C ASN A 629 -24.53 10.35 0.13
N THR A 630 -24.68 11.64 0.41
CA THR A 630 -25.58 12.54 -0.33
C THR A 630 -24.84 13.67 -1.03
N LEU A 631 -25.43 14.11 -2.14
CA LEU A 631 -25.26 15.47 -2.67
C LEU A 631 -26.51 16.26 -2.33
N SER A 632 -26.37 17.28 -1.50
CA SER A 632 -27.48 18.10 -1.00
C SER A 632 -27.41 19.50 -1.60
N PHE A 633 -28.58 20.09 -1.85
CA PHE A 633 -28.74 21.46 -2.29
C PHE A 633 -29.40 22.28 -1.20
N VAL A 634 -28.77 23.40 -0.87
CA VAL A 634 -29.27 24.41 0.06
C VAL A 634 -29.71 25.63 -0.75
N ASN A 635 -30.99 25.96 -0.73
CA ASN A 635 -31.49 27.16 -1.41
C ASN A 635 -31.07 28.45 -0.67
N ARG A 636 -31.39 29.62 -1.22
CA ARG A 636 -31.00 30.92 -0.63
C ARG A 636 -31.70 31.21 0.70
N GLU A 637 -32.84 30.58 0.95
CA GLU A 637 -33.65 30.66 2.15
C GLU A 637 -33.08 29.80 3.29
N GLY A 638 -32.23 28.82 2.97
CA GLY A 638 -31.61 27.90 3.92
C GLY A 638 -32.26 26.52 3.99
N ASP A 639 -33.22 26.21 3.11
CA ASP A 639 -33.84 24.89 3.04
C ASP A 639 -32.90 23.90 2.35
N VAL A 640 -32.77 22.70 2.94
CA VAL A 640 -31.90 21.62 2.47
C VAL A 640 -32.74 20.57 1.73
N SER A 641 -32.26 20.13 0.58
CA SER A 641 -32.85 19.06 -0.22
C SER A 641 -31.78 18.11 -0.74
N VAL A 642 -31.96 16.80 -0.59
CA VAL A 642 -31.04 15.81 -1.15
C VAL A 642 -31.30 15.68 -2.66
N LEU A 643 -30.31 16.02 -3.47
CA LEU A 643 -30.37 15.88 -4.93
C LEU A 643 -30.04 14.46 -5.39
N GLN A 644 -29.03 13.84 -4.76
CA GLN A 644 -28.57 12.51 -5.12
C GLN A 644 -28.11 11.76 -3.88
N TYR A 645 -28.52 10.48 -3.78
CA TYR A 645 -27.94 9.52 -2.84
C TYR A 645 -27.06 8.53 -3.59
N PHE A 646 -25.81 8.35 -3.16
CA PHE A 646 -24.85 7.46 -3.81
C PHE A 646 -24.90 6.08 -3.15
N ALA A 647 -25.69 5.18 -3.76
CA ALA A 647 -26.01 3.89 -3.18
C ALA A 647 -24.94 2.79 -3.38
N TRP A 648 -23.82 3.09 -4.05
CA TRP A 648 -22.79 2.08 -4.30
C TRP A 648 -22.13 1.68 -2.99
N ARG A 649 -21.96 0.37 -2.80
CA ARG A 649 -21.20 -0.24 -1.71
C ARG A 649 -20.32 -1.36 -2.25
N ASP A 650 -19.11 -1.50 -1.69
CA ASP A 650 -18.24 -2.62 -2.01
C ASP A 650 -18.84 -3.91 -1.41
N PRO A 651 -19.05 -4.97 -2.20
CA PRO A 651 -19.54 -6.24 -1.68
C PRO A 651 -18.57 -6.92 -0.70
N ASN A 652 -17.30 -6.50 -0.67
CA ASN A 652 -16.32 -6.91 0.31
C ASN A 652 -16.26 -5.89 1.47
N PRO A 653 -16.76 -6.24 2.68
CA PRO A 653 -16.76 -5.34 3.83
C PRO A 653 -15.35 -5.01 4.34
N ASP A 654 -14.34 -5.79 3.94
CA ASP A 654 -12.94 -5.53 4.30
C ASP A 654 -12.27 -4.47 3.40
N ASN A 655 -12.92 -4.00 2.34
CA ASN A 655 -12.40 -2.92 1.50
C ASN A 655 -12.75 -1.56 2.08
N PHE A 656 -11.83 -0.60 1.98
CA PHE A 656 -12.05 0.78 2.40
C PHE A 656 -11.99 1.74 1.21
N PRO A 657 -12.95 2.68 1.09
CA PRO A 657 -14.21 2.70 1.85
C PRO A 657 -15.15 1.59 1.38
N SER A 658 -16.07 1.18 2.24
CA SER A 658 -17.06 0.13 1.94
C SER A 658 -18.27 0.70 1.20
N ASP A 659 -18.36 2.02 1.02
CA ASP A 659 -19.41 2.72 0.30
C ASP A 659 -18.92 3.97 -0.42
N ASP A 660 -19.78 4.53 -1.28
CA ASP A 660 -19.50 5.76 -2.00
C ASP A 660 -19.69 6.95 -1.07
N VAL A 661 -18.59 7.34 -0.43
CA VAL A 661 -18.46 8.49 0.48
C VAL A 661 -18.15 9.76 -0.34
N PRO A 662 -19.11 10.67 -0.61
CA PRO A 662 -18.90 11.88 -1.40
C PRO A 662 -18.13 12.91 -0.57
N THR A 663 -16.96 13.33 -1.03
CA THR A 663 -16.08 14.22 -0.26
C THR A 663 -15.92 15.61 -0.87
N CYS A 664 -16.15 15.74 -2.18
CA CYS A 664 -15.95 16.99 -2.90
C CYS A 664 -17.02 17.19 -3.97
N VAL A 665 -17.32 18.45 -4.25
CA VAL A 665 -18.21 18.87 -5.31
C VAL A 665 -17.59 20.06 -6.04
N THR A 666 -17.61 20.02 -7.36
CA THR A 666 -17.19 21.14 -8.21
C THR A 666 -18.09 21.25 -9.43
N ARG A 667 -17.96 22.35 -10.19
CA ARG A 667 -18.66 22.56 -11.45
C ARG A 667 -17.64 22.78 -12.54
N SER A 668 -17.77 21.99 -13.60
CA SER A 668 -17.07 22.16 -14.85
C SER A 668 -18.12 22.08 -15.94
N ASP A 669 -18.09 23.06 -16.84
CA ASP A 669 -19.11 23.20 -17.89
C ASP A 669 -20.52 23.40 -17.26
N GLU A 670 -21.55 22.82 -17.86
CA GLU A 670 -22.92 22.82 -17.32
C GLU A 670 -23.17 21.70 -16.29
N ALA A 671 -22.18 20.84 -16.02
CA ALA A 671 -22.36 19.68 -15.14
C ALA A 671 -21.75 19.88 -13.74
N ILE A 672 -22.38 19.23 -12.77
CA ILE A 672 -21.84 19.07 -11.42
C ILE A 672 -20.99 17.81 -11.38
N TRP A 673 -19.83 17.91 -10.74
CA TRP A 673 -18.89 16.81 -10.59
C TRP A 673 -18.69 16.51 -9.11
N VAL A 674 -18.85 15.24 -8.75
CA VAL A 674 -18.74 14.75 -7.38
C VAL A 674 -17.68 13.66 -7.31
N GLY A 675 -16.66 13.87 -6.48
CA GLY A 675 -15.64 12.87 -6.20
C GLY A 675 -15.96 12.12 -4.90
N THR A 676 -15.68 10.82 -4.87
CA THR A 676 -15.91 9.98 -3.68
C THR A 676 -14.61 9.38 -3.15
N LEU A 677 -14.58 9.11 -1.85
CA LEU A 677 -13.47 8.44 -1.18
C LEU A 677 -13.26 7.01 -1.71
N ALA A 678 -14.25 6.43 -2.40
CA ALA A 678 -14.14 5.14 -3.08
C ALA A 678 -13.35 5.20 -4.39
N GLY A 679 -12.92 6.40 -4.81
CA GLY A 679 -12.23 6.60 -6.06
C GLY A 679 -13.17 6.72 -7.25
N HIS A 680 -14.44 7.02 -7.01
CA HIS A 680 -15.40 7.27 -8.08
C HIS A 680 -15.53 8.76 -8.37
N LEU A 681 -15.82 9.05 -9.63
CA LEU A 681 -16.14 10.38 -10.11
C LEU A 681 -17.50 10.33 -10.78
N TYR A 682 -18.42 11.15 -10.31
CA TYR A 682 -19.77 11.25 -10.83
C TYR A 682 -19.98 12.57 -11.55
N ARG A 683 -20.57 12.50 -12.74
CA ARG A 683 -21.12 13.63 -13.48
C ARG A 683 -22.62 13.66 -13.24
N VAL A 684 -23.12 14.77 -12.73
CA VAL A 684 -24.53 15.03 -12.40
C VAL A 684 -25.01 16.18 -13.28
N ASP A 685 -25.99 15.91 -14.13
CA ASP A 685 -26.63 16.89 -15.01
C ASP A 685 -28.12 16.56 -15.22
N ASP A 686 -28.80 17.29 -16.10
CA ASP A 686 -30.22 17.06 -16.42
C ASP A 686 -30.49 15.65 -17.00
N GLY A 687 -29.46 14.97 -17.52
CA GLY A 687 -29.52 13.59 -18.01
C GLY A 687 -29.40 12.54 -16.91
N GLY A 688 -29.17 12.95 -15.66
CA GLY A 688 -29.05 12.09 -14.50
C GLY A 688 -27.61 11.99 -13.98
N VAL A 689 -27.29 10.85 -13.35
CA VAL A 689 -25.98 10.62 -12.73
C VAL A 689 -25.20 9.56 -13.48
N THR A 690 -24.02 9.92 -13.96
CA THR A 690 -23.13 9.02 -14.72
C THR A 690 -21.78 8.90 -14.02
N GLN A 691 -21.33 7.67 -13.77
CA GLN A 691 -19.98 7.41 -13.28
C GLN A 691 -18.96 7.55 -14.41
N VAL A 692 -17.91 8.31 -14.17
CA VAL A 692 -16.78 8.54 -15.07
C VAL A 692 -15.53 7.91 -14.46
N VAL A 693 -14.74 7.21 -15.29
CA VAL A 693 -13.52 6.54 -14.85
C VAL A 693 -12.32 7.18 -15.55
N PRO A 694 -11.67 8.18 -14.93
CA PRO A 694 -10.45 8.78 -15.46
C PRO A 694 -9.35 7.72 -15.61
N LYS A 695 -8.74 7.68 -16.80
CA LYS A 695 -7.67 6.75 -17.13
C LYS A 695 -6.45 7.47 -17.68
N ASP A 696 -5.29 6.91 -17.41
CA ASP A 696 -4.04 7.34 -18.03
C ASP A 696 -3.93 6.89 -19.50
N SER A 697 -2.87 7.31 -20.18
CA SER A 697 -2.59 6.90 -21.58
C SER A 697 -2.38 5.38 -21.77
N ALA A 698 -2.14 4.64 -20.69
CA ALA A 698 -2.00 3.18 -20.70
C ALA A 698 -3.32 2.45 -20.33
N GLY A 699 -4.39 3.20 -20.02
CA GLY A 699 -5.70 2.67 -19.66
C GLY A 699 -5.87 2.32 -18.18
N ASN A 700 -4.91 2.66 -17.31
CA ASN A 700 -5.02 2.44 -15.87
C ASN A 700 -5.93 3.49 -15.22
N GLY A 701 -6.75 3.08 -14.26
CA GLY A 701 -7.55 4.01 -13.45
C GLY A 701 -6.66 4.97 -12.66
N LEU A 702 -7.06 6.24 -12.60
CA LEU A 702 -6.28 7.30 -11.96
C LEU A 702 -6.76 7.64 -10.55
N LEU A 703 -7.97 7.25 -10.18
CA LEU A 703 -8.60 7.63 -8.90
C LEU A 703 -8.55 6.48 -7.90
N THR A 704 -8.31 6.82 -6.64
CA THR A 704 -8.20 5.87 -5.53
C THR A 704 -9.06 6.30 -4.34
N HIS A 705 -8.66 7.37 -3.66
CA HIS A 705 -9.37 7.92 -2.50
C HIS A 705 -9.54 9.41 -2.69
N VAL A 706 -10.51 9.80 -3.51
CA VAL A 706 -10.72 11.21 -3.86
C VAL A 706 -11.23 11.92 -2.61
N THR A 707 -10.54 12.98 -2.21
CA THR A 707 -10.96 13.84 -1.10
C THR A 707 -11.33 15.22 -1.56
N GLY A 708 -10.63 15.76 -2.57
CA GLY A 708 -10.89 17.09 -3.10
C GLY A 708 -11.00 17.16 -4.61
N CYS A 709 -11.76 18.13 -5.09
CA CYS A 709 -11.88 18.43 -6.50
C CYS A 709 -12.07 19.92 -6.77
N THR A 710 -11.52 20.39 -7.88
CA THR A 710 -11.77 21.72 -8.44
C THR A 710 -11.71 21.65 -9.96
N ALA A 711 -12.20 22.69 -10.63
CA ALA A 711 -12.22 22.77 -12.09
C ALA A 711 -11.67 24.12 -12.58
N ASP A 712 -11.02 24.11 -13.74
CA ASP A 712 -10.73 25.34 -14.47
C ASP A 712 -11.83 25.68 -15.49
N SER A 713 -11.71 26.86 -16.11
CA SER A 713 -12.63 27.30 -17.16
C SER A 713 -12.44 26.59 -18.50
N ARG A 714 -11.50 25.65 -18.61
CA ARG A 714 -11.13 24.92 -19.84
C ARG A 714 -11.57 23.44 -19.79
N GLY A 715 -12.51 23.11 -18.89
CA GLY A 715 -13.00 21.73 -18.74
C GLY A 715 -12.01 20.79 -18.04
N ASN A 716 -10.94 21.30 -17.42
CA ASN A 716 -10.02 20.45 -16.65
C ASN A 716 -10.49 20.34 -15.21
N LEU A 717 -10.71 19.10 -14.79
CA LEU A 717 -10.93 18.69 -13.43
C LEU A 717 -9.59 18.34 -12.78
N TYR A 718 -9.40 18.81 -11.56
CA TYR A 718 -8.25 18.52 -10.71
C TYR A 718 -8.75 17.77 -9.49
N LEU A 719 -8.33 16.52 -9.36
CA LEU A 719 -8.82 15.56 -8.36
C LEU A 719 -7.67 15.19 -7.44
N VAL A 720 -7.93 15.17 -6.13
CA VAL A 720 -6.91 14.86 -5.12
C VAL A 720 -7.18 13.49 -4.54
N ASN A 721 -6.29 12.55 -4.83
CA ASN A 721 -6.22 11.28 -4.14
C ASN A 721 -5.45 11.48 -2.83
N MET A 722 -6.11 11.38 -1.68
CA MET A 722 -5.45 11.53 -0.38
C MET A 722 -4.45 10.40 -0.13
N PHE A 723 -4.79 9.20 -0.59
CA PHE A 723 -4.02 7.97 -0.39
C PHE A 723 -3.86 7.18 -1.70
N GLY A 724 -2.83 6.33 -1.75
CA GLY A 724 -2.74 5.25 -2.73
C GLY A 724 -3.78 4.16 -2.46
N PRO A 725 -3.92 3.16 -3.35
CA PRO A 725 -4.91 2.11 -3.18
C PRO A 725 -4.64 1.27 -1.91
N GLY A 726 -5.71 0.83 -1.24
CA GLY A 726 -5.65 0.01 -0.02
C GLY A 726 -6.40 0.59 1.18
N ILE A 727 -6.31 -0.08 2.32
CA ILE A 727 -7.00 0.30 3.56
C ILE A 727 -6.15 1.33 4.33
N PRO A 728 -6.74 2.46 4.78
CA PRO A 728 -6.13 3.41 5.69
C PRO A 728 -5.57 2.77 6.95
N PHE A 729 -4.49 3.34 7.49
CA PHE A 729 -3.85 2.92 8.75
C PHE A 729 -3.28 1.48 8.77
N ALA A 730 -3.61 0.64 7.78
CA ALA A 730 -3.05 -0.71 7.60
C ALA A 730 -1.84 -0.73 6.64
N SER A 731 -1.72 0.27 5.75
CA SER A 731 -0.67 0.35 4.72
C SER A 731 0.25 1.56 4.87
N GLN A 732 1.52 1.44 4.46
CA GLN A 732 2.42 2.61 4.41
C GLN A 732 1.99 3.63 3.35
N SER A 733 1.21 3.20 2.34
CA SER A 733 0.60 4.05 1.30
C SER A 733 -0.40 5.05 1.87
N PHE A 734 -0.87 4.86 3.10
CA PHE A 734 -1.81 5.75 3.77
C PHE A 734 -1.33 7.20 3.88
N PHE A 735 -0.02 7.46 3.94
CA PHE A 735 0.44 8.85 3.97
C PHE A 735 0.61 9.46 2.58
N PHE A 736 0.62 8.64 1.53
CA PHE A 736 1.03 9.06 0.20
C PHE A 736 -0.15 9.18 -0.76
N GLY A 737 -0.33 10.38 -1.31
CA GLY A 737 -1.39 10.72 -2.25
C GLY A 737 -0.85 11.37 -3.52
N ASN A 738 -1.74 11.70 -4.44
CA ASN A 738 -1.39 12.38 -5.68
C ASN A 738 -2.52 13.30 -6.16
N VAL A 739 -2.18 14.18 -7.11
CA VAL A 739 -3.12 15.09 -7.75
C VAL A 739 -3.24 14.71 -9.21
N VAL A 740 -4.46 14.46 -9.66
CA VAL A 740 -4.81 14.04 -11.01
C VAL A 740 -5.43 15.21 -11.76
N LYS A 741 -5.00 15.41 -13.00
CA LYS A 741 -5.73 16.21 -13.99
C LYS A 741 -6.56 15.29 -14.86
N TYR A 742 -7.82 15.63 -15.08
CA TYR A 742 -8.71 14.95 -16.00
C TYR A 742 -9.46 15.99 -16.83
N ASN A 743 -9.43 15.89 -18.14
CA ASN A 743 -10.16 16.81 -19.02
C ASN A 743 -11.48 16.15 -19.45
N SER A 744 -12.60 16.78 -19.10
CA SER A 744 -13.95 16.24 -19.31
C SER A 744 -14.27 16.03 -20.78
N GLU A 745 -13.82 16.95 -21.65
CA GLU A 745 -14.11 16.92 -23.09
C GLU A 745 -13.31 15.86 -23.84
N SER A 746 -11.99 15.81 -23.61
CA SER A 746 -11.09 14.88 -24.30
C SER A 746 -11.02 13.49 -23.67
N GLY A 747 -11.52 13.34 -22.44
CA GLY A 747 -11.46 12.10 -21.67
C GLY A 747 -10.04 11.71 -21.23
N LYS A 748 -9.05 12.60 -21.37
CA LYS A 748 -7.64 12.33 -21.03
C LYS A 748 -7.36 12.67 -19.57
N GLY A 749 -6.71 11.74 -18.86
CA GLY A 749 -6.23 11.97 -17.51
C GLY A 749 -4.72 11.74 -17.34
N SER A 750 -4.14 12.39 -16.33
CA SER A 750 -2.73 12.24 -15.96
C SER A 750 -2.48 12.64 -14.50
N VAL A 751 -1.51 12.01 -13.84
CA VAL A 751 -1.01 12.48 -12.54
C VAL A 751 -0.14 13.74 -12.74
N LEU A 752 -0.48 14.83 -12.06
CA LEU A 752 0.28 16.10 -12.10
C LEU A 752 1.43 16.12 -11.10
N ALA A 753 1.16 15.67 -9.87
CA ALA A 753 2.08 15.68 -8.76
C ALA A 753 1.77 14.52 -7.81
N SER A 754 2.81 13.96 -7.19
CA SER A 754 2.71 12.87 -6.22
C SER A 754 3.52 13.21 -4.97
N SER A 755 3.02 12.81 -3.80
CA SER A 755 3.74 13.00 -2.54
C SER A 755 4.95 12.06 -2.40
N VAL A 756 5.02 10.99 -3.21
CA VAL A 756 6.20 10.12 -3.34
C VAL A 756 7.39 10.93 -3.86
N ASP A 757 7.15 11.81 -4.84
CA ASP A 757 8.18 12.66 -5.43
C ASP A 757 8.34 13.97 -4.65
N ASN A 758 7.29 14.43 -3.96
CA ASN A 758 7.24 15.71 -3.25
C ASN A 758 6.68 15.53 -1.83
N PRO A 759 7.53 15.26 -0.82
CA PRO A 759 7.08 14.98 0.56
C PRO A 759 6.27 16.10 1.22
N ILE A 760 6.34 17.34 0.71
CA ILE A 760 5.51 18.45 1.20
C ILE A 760 4.02 18.31 0.84
N LEU A 761 3.68 17.42 -0.11
CA LEU A 761 2.32 17.10 -0.55
C LEU A 761 1.75 15.87 0.18
N ILE A 762 2.32 15.48 1.32
CA ILE A 762 1.84 14.31 2.07
C ILE A 762 0.41 14.53 2.58
N LEU A 763 -0.44 13.50 2.55
CA LEU A 763 -1.86 13.60 2.91
C LEU A 763 -2.56 14.80 2.23
N PRO A 764 -2.53 14.89 0.88
CA PRO A 764 -3.15 16.01 0.16
C PRO A 764 -4.68 15.93 0.27
N TYR A 765 -5.36 17.07 0.31
CA TYR A 765 -6.80 17.12 0.59
C TYR A 765 -7.60 17.94 -0.42
N MET A 766 -7.83 19.25 -0.21
CA MET A 766 -8.61 20.07 -1.16
C MET A 766 -7.71 20.88 -2.09
N PRO A 767 -8.04 20.92 -3.40
CA PRO A 767 -7.41 21.83 -4.35
C PRO A 767 -8.26 23.10 -4.57
N THR A 768 -7.61 24.20 -4.97
CA THR A 768 -8.22 25.37 -5.61
C THR A 768 -7.31 25.91 -6.69
N ILE A 769 -7.88 26.57 -7.69
CA ILE A 769 -7.11 27.30 -8.70
C ILE A 769 -6.88 28.73 -8.22
N GLY A 770 -5.65 29.20 -8.34
CA GLY A 770 -5.26 30.57 -8.03
C GLY A 770 -5.48 31.54 -9.18
N PRO A 771 -5.49 32.85 -8.91
CA PRO A 771 -5.61 33.88 -9.93
C PRO A 771 -4.42 33.90 -10.91
N ASP A 772 -3.32 33.25 -10.54
CA ASP A 772 -2.14 33.04 -11.40
C ASP A 772 -2.26 31.78 -12.29
N GLY A 773 -3.43 31.12 -12.31
CA GLY A 773 -3.69 29.92 -13.09
C GLY A 773 -3.00 28.66 -12.56
N ASN A 774 -2.39 28.71 -11.38
CA ASN A 774 -1.74 27.55 -10.77
C ASN A 774 -2.67 26.85 -9.77
N LEU A 775 -2.38 25.59 -9.46
CA LEU A 775 -3.15 24.82 -8.51
C LEU A 775 -2.55 24.94 -7.11
N TYR A 776 -3.40 25.16 -6.11
CA TYR A 776 -3.04 25.22 -4.69
C TYR A 776 -3.75 24.11 -3.97
N VAL A 777 -3.03 23.32 -3.16
CA VAL A 777 -3.55 22.11 -2.52
C VAL A 777 -3.19 22.14 -1.04
N THR A 778 -4.17 21.88 -0.17
CA THR A 778 -3.92 21.62 1.25
C THR A 778 -3.30 20.24 1.44
N ALA A 779 -2.36 20.13 2.37
CA ALA A 779 -1.65 18.90 2.68
C ALA A 779 -1.49 18.74 4.19
N GLY A 780 -1.47 17.51 4.69
CA GLY A 780 -1.46 17.22 6.12
C GLY A 780 -2.81 17.46 6.79
N ALA A 781 -3.91 17.00 6.18
CA ALA A 781 -5.28 17.23 6.68
C ALA A 781 -5.60 16.64 8.06
N ILE A 782 -4.69 15.84 8.64
CA ILE A 782 -4.76 15.30 9.99
C ILE A 782 -3.56 15.72 10.85
N CYS A 783 -2.84 16.76 10.43
CA CYS A 783 -1.61 17.22 11.08
C CYS A 783 -1.87 18.48 11.89
N PRO A 784 -1.84 18.38 13.23
CA PRO A 784 -1.92 19.53 14.11
C PRO A 784 -0.79 20.53 13.85
N ALA A 785 -1.03 21.81 14.14
CA ALA A 785 -0.09 22.89 13.85
C ALA A 785 1.33 22.67 14.43
N ASP A 786 1.44 22.02 15.59
CA ASP A 786 2.70 21.71 16.26
C ASP A 786 3.49 20.55 15.62
N GLY A 787 2.90 19.84 14.65
CA GLY A 787 3.48 18.68 13.99
C GLY A 787 3.44 17.40 14.82
N SER A 788 2.71 17.39 15.94
CA SER A 788 2.42 16.17 16.68
C SER A 788 1.64 15.18 15.82
N PHE A 789 1.82 13.87 16.06
CA PHE A 789 1.10 12.84 15.33
C PHE A 789 0.91 11.62 16.24
N GLN A 790 -0.35 11.21 16.43
CA GLN A 790 -0.70 10.13 17.36
C GLN A 790 -0.70 8.73 16.73
N GLY A 791 -0.41 8.60 15.42
CA GLY A 791 -0.57 7.34 14.69
C GLY A 791 0.52 6.27 14.89
N GLY A 792 1.55 6.52 15.70
CA GLY A 792 2.64 5.56 15.97
C GLY A 792 3.55 5.26 14.75
N GLY A 793 4.77 4.76 15.01
CA GLY A 793 5.74 4.38 13.98
C GLY A 793 6.92 5.37 13.78
N PRO A 794 7.99 4.95 13.07
CA PRO A 794 9.25 5.71 12.97
C PRO A 794 9.18 6.93 12.03
N PHE A 795 8.05 7.14 11.35
CA PHE A 795 7.84 8.22 10.39
C PHE A 795 6.67 9.10 10.84
N ASN A 796 6.95 10.37 11.10
CA ASN A 796 5.92 11.37 11.39
C ASN A 796 5.58 12.14 10.09
N PRO A 797 4.41 11.92 9.47
CA PRO A 797 3.99 12.63 8.25
C PRO A 797 3.82 14.13 8.47
N CYS A 798 3.50 14.55 9.70
CA CYS A 798 3.26 15.94 10.06
C CYS A 798 4.54 16.77 10.19
N LEU A 799 5.71 16.12 10.10
CA LEU A 799 7.03 16.75 9.99
C LEU A 799 7.63 16.62 8.58
N ALA A 800 6.89 16.06 7.60
CA ALA A 800 7.38 15.88 6.24
C ALA A 800 7.80 17.20 5.61
N GLY A 801 8.93 17.19 4.89
CA GLY A 801 9.52 18.41 4.32
C GLY A 801 10.20 19.33 5.35
N GLY A 802 10.41 18.87 6.59
CA GLY A 802 11.14 19.59 7.62
C GLY A 802 10.38 20.78 8.23
N LYS A 803 9.07 20.87 8.00
CA LYS A 803 8.17 21.89 8.54
C LYS A 803 6.99 21.23 9.26
N PRO A 804 6.68 21.62 10.50
CA PRO A 804 5.58 21.04 11.27
C PRO A 804 4.21 21.46 10.71
N GLY A 805 3.20 20.68 11.12
CA GLY A 805 1.80 20.91 10.79
C GLY A 805 1.44 20.75 9.33
N GLY A 806 0.18 21.04 9.07
CA GLY A 806 -0.39 21.09 7.74
C GLY A 806 0.19 22.22 6.89
N LYS A 807 0.01 22.08 5.58
CA LYS A 807 0.69 22.87 4.56
C LYS A 807 -0.28 23.31 3.46
N VAL A 808 0.11 24.38 2.78
CA VAL A 808 -0.41 24.72 1.45
C VAL A 808 0.72 24.58 0.46
N VAL A 809 0.44 23.87 -0.63
CA VAL A 809 1.40 23.55 -1.68
C VAL A 809 0.90 24.12 -3.00
N LYS A 810 1.79 24.76 -3.77
CA LYS A 810 1.51 25.21 -5.13
C LYS A 810 2.06 24.19 -6.12
N ILE A 811 1.24 23.80 -7.08
CA ILE A 811 1.61 23.00 -8.24
C ILE A 811 1.55 23.92 -9.45
N THR A 812 2.71 24.16 -10.05
CA THR A 812 2.84 25.06 -11.20
C THR A 812 2.33 24.36 -12.44
N LEU A 813 1.20 24.81 -12.95
CA LEU A 813 0.60 24.24 -14.15
C LEU A 813 1.37 24.75 -15.37
N PRO A 814 1.63 23.91 -16.38
CA PRO A 814 2.22 24.38 -17.62
C PRO A 814 1.24 25.37 -18.26
N HIS A 815 1.61 26.65 -18.28
CA HIS A 815 0.93 27.64 -19.10
C HIS A 815 1.08 27.18 -20.55
N GLN A 816 -0.01 26.67 -21.13
CA GLN A 816 -0.10 26.64 -22.58
C GLN A 816 -0.45 28.07 -22.96
N ASP A 817 0.47 28.73 -23.67
CA ASP A 817 0.28 30.06 -24.24
C ASP A 817 -1.13 30.13 -24.87
N ASP A 818 -1.88 31.17 -24.51
CA ASP A 818 -3.24 31.45 -25.01
C ASP A 818 -3.32 31.56 -26.54
#